data_AF-A0A2B7ZJL3-F1
#
_entry.id   AF-A0A2B7ZJL3-F1
#
_cell.length_a   1.000
_cell.length_b   1.000
_cell.length_c   1.000
_cell.angle_alpha   90.00
_cell.angle_beta   90.00
_cell.angle_gamma   90.00
#
_symmetry.space_group_name_H-M   'P 1'
#
loop_
_entity.id
_entity.type
_entity.pdbx_description
1 polymer ?
#
loop_
_entity_poly.entity_id
_entity_poly.type
_entity_poly.pdbx_seq_one_letter_code
_entity_poly.pdbx_strand_id
1 'polypeptide(L)'
;MAEFQRTLPASWYRSLPLYQLERRAVFLKAWYLLGPVTRFNEVDTKVQYEIAQERLYVQRQSGTSTLPTSEELKVIHESTGAELPSHLTPTGLLFGGISQDAPDFYEFYPDLEHLLARVDFTRLPYRRSIKYEGNFNWKTMVDGYQECLHCQYTHPSFSIYYPPTFYTVYNHLNFSQHIADPKKPDDGLFLYFFPNCTLNVYGGGMSSFRVCPTGDPNITRMEFDYYHLESGNKFEEYFKFVRQVAMEDYELCERAQENLQKGVYNEGILNPVKETGVVYYQNRVFDLVTEQHRLAKPTERLKKAVEDGMDNSAQSVEVISHRITCEPRRMEYLSSFLSNTYALGSIPIIILAILAVAHKDGKIFRRPLLRWPTAIPLDTLSSNVQSKLTWIEDLFLRRVASPVATSAGMRGPTTETGQSSSINVCKESDFPENWWTGDEVFRLERRAIFSKTWLYTAHISRFTKPGDYHAFEICGFPLFLIQGKDGIIRAFHNVCRHRAYPVISRKKSGSSTVMGCRYHGWSYDTRGHLIKAPQFECLEGFDKTQNSLFEIRTTVTKHGLIFVNLDARDDVPELKRDVRGIDKFENANHISRQSVWIDGWEVEGRFNWKMAVRNLHGDKSTATEVKHESSNLSSLLQSIFGMGRAERLRPSSLGAFPTTSIHVTEKEGVWYSISIVPMEVGRSYMRCDMYGTVAGKQADGGQMTPENIKSNLESRILEFETAYKSLSTPERTNLDKQSSPTEEQISCSHDNAAQELILSQLKSHLKLERVAGEEILPTVRRSNTSDRYKLANELCKELENLVGPISSSLAGQTVVKDSLAW
;
A
#
# COMPACT_ATOMS: atom_id res chain seq x y z
N MET A 1 -15.23 5.46 -31.33
CA MET A 1 -15.03 6.60 -30.41
C MET A 1 -13.74 6.35 -29.64
N ALA A 2 -12.86 7.34 -29.52
CA ALA A 2 -11.62 7.17 -28.76
C ALA A 2 -11.96 7.03 -27.26
N GLU A 3 -11.33 6.08 -26.58
CA GLU A 3 -11.48 5.89 -25.15
C GLU A 3 -10.85 7.08 -24.40
N PHE A 4 -11.49 7.59 -23.35
CA PHE A 4 -10.89 8.63 -22.53
C PHE A 4 -9.63 8.12 -21.85
N GLN A 5 -8.61 8.97 -21.77
CA GLN A 5 -7.42 8.66 -20.99
C GLN A 5 -7.76 8.58 -19.51
N ARG A 6 -6.98 7.77 -18.78
CA ARG A 6 -7.15 7.52 -17.36
C ARG A 6 -5.83 7.74 -16.63
N THR A 7 -5.93 7.97 -15.33
CA THR A 7 -4.77 8.01 -14.44
C THR A 7 -3.99 6.71 -14.50
N LEU A 8 -2.70 6.75 -14.12
CA LEU A 8 -1.97 5.54 -13.76
C LEU A 8 -2.75 4.72 -12.71
N PRO A 9 -2.58 3.39 -12.70
CA PRO A 9 -3.21 2.55 -11.69
C PRO A 9 -2.79 2.94 -10.28
N ALA A 10 -3.66 2.78 -9.29
CA ALA A 10 -3.35 3.02 -7.89
C ALA A 10 -2.06 2.32 -7.43
N SER A 11 -1.75 1.13 -7.95
CA SER A 11 -0.51 0.40 -7.67
C SER A 11 0.77 1.20 -7.98
N TRP A 12 0.73 2.07 -9.00
CA TRP A 12 1.87 2.91 -9.37
C TRP A 12 2.21 4.00 -8.34
N TYR A 13 1.29 4.28 -7.42
CA TYR A 13 1.48 5.26 -6.35
C TYR A 13 1.96 4.64 -5.03
N ARG A 14 2.15 3.32 -4.97
CA ARG A 14 2.42 2.58 -3.70
C ARG A 14 3.46 1.47 -3.82
N SER A 15 3.77 1.00 -5.03
CA SER A 15 4.71 -0.11 -5.21
C SER A 15 6.16 0.34 -5.03
N LEU A 16 6.85 -0.20 -4.02
CA LEU A 16 8.26 0.08 -3.76
C LEU A 16 9.19 -0.38 -4.90
N PRO A 17 9.06 -1.61 -5.47
CA PRO A 17 9.89 -2.04 -6.59
C PRO A 17 9.75 -1.13 -7.83
N LEU A 18 8.53 -0.73 -8.16
CA LEU A 18 8.26 0.21 -9.24
C LEU A 18 8.88 1.58 -8.95
N TYR A 19 8.73 2.07 -7.73
CA TYR A 19 9.28 3.35 -7.31
C TYR A 19 10.82 3.38 -7.40
N GLN A 20 11.49 2.27 -7.10
CA GLN A 20 12.93 2.13 -7.32
C GLN A 20 13.29 2.11 -8.80
N LEU A 21 12.44 1.56 -9.66
CA LEU A 21 12.60 1.66 -11.10
C LEU A 21 12.37 3.09 -11.61
N GLU A 22 11.38 3.82 -11.10
CA GLU A 22 11.16 5.25 -11.39
C GLU A 22 12.41 6.06 -11.05
N ARG A 23 13.03 5.83 -9.89
CA ARG A 23 14.29 6.50 -9.52
C ARG A 23 15.36 6.36 -10.60
N ARG A 24 15.58 5.15 -11.13
CA ARG A 24 16.60 4.89 -12.17
C ARG A 24 16.20 5.37 -13.57
N ALA A 25 14.93 5.18 -13.93
CA ALA A 25 14.41 5.45 -15.27
C ALA A 25 14.14 6.95 -15.51
N VAL A 26 13.72 7.64 -14.45
CA VAL A 26 13.24 9.01 -14.51
C VAL A 26 14.22 9.94 -13.80
N PHE A 27 14.46 9.75 -12.51
CA PHE A 27 15.14 10.76 -11.71
C PHE A 27 16.64 10.87 -12.01
N LEU A 28 17.34 9.75 -12.13
CA LEU A 28 18.80 9.79 -12.38
C LEU A 28 19.16 10.34 -13.76
N LYS A 29 18.21 10.45 -14.70
CA LYS A 29 18.41 10.85 -16.10
C LYS A 29 17.77 12.21 -16.44
N ALA A 30 17.59 13.07 -15.44
CA ALA A 30 16.87 14.33 -15.57
C ALA A 30 17.65 15.54 -15.04
N TRP A 31 17.15 16.73 -15.40
CA TRP A 31 17.67 18.03 -14.99
C TRP A 31 16.75 18.71 -13.99
N TYR A 32 17.35 19.33 -12.95
CA TYR A 32 16.61 19.92 -11.83
C TYR A 32 16.94 21.39 -11.66
N LEU A 33 15.90 22.21 -11.49
CA LEU A 33 16.08 23.62 -11.10
C LEU A 33 16.62 23.71 -9.66
N LEU A 34 17.84 24.22 -9.52
CA LEU A 34 18.49 24.46 -8.22
C LEU A 34 18.19 25.87 -7.69
N GLY A 35 17.97 26.83 -8.59
CA GLY A 35 17.47 28.17 -8.26
C GLY A 35 18.17 29.29 -9.05
N PRO A 36 17.77 30.55 -8.83
CA PRO A 36 18.45 31.71 -9.38
C PRO A 36 19.88 31.88 -8.85
N VAL A 37 20.76 32.47 -9.67
CA VAL A 37 22.16 32.77 -9.33
C VAL A 37 22.32 33.57 -8.04
N THR A 38 21.32 34.38 -7.68
CA THR A 38 21.29 35.19 -6.45
C THR A 38 21.32 34.35 -5.17
N ARG A 39 21.04 33.05 -5.25
CA ARG A 39 21.17 32.10 -4.12
C ARG A 39 22.62 31.72 -3.84
N PHE A 40 23.51 31.87 -4.82
CA PHE A 40 24.88 31.31 -4.81
C PHE A 40 25.95 32.41 -4.84
N ASN A 41 25.68 33.58 -4.27
CA ASN A 41 26.58 34.74 -4.34
C ASN A 41 27.83 34.58 -3.46
N GLU A 42 27.72 33.88 -2.34
CA GLU A 42 28.81 33.72 -1.38
C GLU A 42 29.82 32.66 -1.85
N VAL A 43 31.08 33.08 -1.98
CA VAL A 43 32.19 32.18 -2.31
C VAL A 43 32.42 31.20 -1.16
N ASP A 44 32.73 29.96 -1.51
CA ASP A 44 32.95 28.83 -0.59
C ASP A 44 31.75 28.38 0.25
N THR A 45 30.61 29.08 0.20
CA THR A 45 29.36 28.63 0.83
C THR A 45 28.74 27.47 0.02
N LYS A 46 28.46 26.35 0.71
CA LYS A 46 27.78 25.18 0.13
C LYS A 46 26.28 25.26 0.32
N VAL A 47 25.53 25.25 -0.77
CA VAL A 47 24.07 25.14 -0.76
C VAL A 47 23.68 23.71 -1.07
N GLN A 48 23.18 22.98 -0.07
CA GLN A 48 22.86 21.56 -0.17
C GLN A 48 21.47 21.29 -0.77
N TYR A 49 21.38 20.21 -1.52
CA TYR A 49 20.15 19.63 -2.05
C TYR A 49 20.18 18.11 -1.86
N GLU A 50 19.01 17.52 -1.70
CA GLU A 50 18.83 16.09 -1.79
C GLU A 50 17.64 15.81 -2.72
N ILE A 51 17.88 15.08 -3.81
CA ILE A 51 16.89 14.83 -4.85
C ILE A 51 16.97 13.36 -5.20
N ALA A 52 15.84 12.65 -5.05
CA ALA A 52 15.77 11.21 -5.28
C ALA A 52 16.87 10.40 -4.57
N GLN A 53 17.12 10.76 -3.30
CA GLN A 53 18.12 10.17 -2.41
C GLN A 53 19.58 10.45 -2.80
N GLU A 54 19.83 11.20 -3.87
CA GLU A 54 21.16 11.72 -4.19
C GLU A 54 21.39 13.05 -3.48
N ARG A 55 22.54 13.17 -2.80
CA ARG A 55 22.95 14.39 -2.13
C ARG A 55 23.98 15.13 -2.95
N LEU A 56 23.72 16.40 -3.18
CA LEU A 56 24.59 17.29 -3.93
C LEU A 56 24.64 18.65 -3.26
N TYR A 57 25.64 19.45 -3.61
CA TYR A 57 25.68 20.85 -3.24
C TYR A 57 26.14 21.71 -4.40
N VAL A 58 25.65 22.95 -4.42
CA VAL A 58 26.16 24.00 -5.29
C VAL A 58 27.15 24.82 -4.48
N GLN A 59 28.30 25.13 -5.08
CA GLN A 59 29.30 26.00 -4.48
C GLN A 59 29.85 26.96 -5.53
N ARG A 60 29.94 28.24 -5.16
CA ARG A 60 30.72 29.23 -5.90
C ARG A 60 32.18 29.11 -5.47
N GLN A 61 33.05 28.68 -6.36
CA GLN A 61 34.45 28.38 -6.02
C GLN A 61 35.37 29.60 -6.04
N SER A 62 35.01 30.61 -6.81
CA SER A 62 35.83 31.80 -7.01
C SER A 62 34.96 32.96 -7.51
N GLY A 63 35.58 34.13 -7.66
CA GLY A 63 34.94 35.31 -8.24
C GLY A 63 34.92 36.50 -7.30
N THR A 64 34.94 37.69 -7.90
CA THR A 64 34.83 38.98 -7.20
C THR A 64 33.57 39.76 -7.61
N SER A 65 32.84 39.28 -8.62
CA SER A 65 31.58 39.86 -9.07
C SER A 65 30.45 39.62 -8.07
N THR A 66 29.44 40.49 -8.09
CA THR A 66 28.25 40.37 -7.25
C THR A 66 27.39 39.17 -7.60
N LEU A 67 27.37 38.77 -8.87
CA LEU A 67 26.66 37.59 -9.36
C LEU A 67 27.64 36.56 -9.93
N PRO A 68 27.43 35.28 -9.63
CA PRO A 68 28.30 34.22 -10.11
C PRO A 68 28.11 33.93 -11.61
N THR A 69 29.19 33.51 -12.27
CA THR A 69 29.17 33.02 -13.66
C THR A 69 29.05 31.49 -13.72
N SER A 70 28.84 30.93 -14.92
CA SER A 70 28.78 29.48 -15.12
C SER A 70 30.11 28.77 -14.77
N GLU A 71 31.24 29.45 -14.98
CA GLU A 71 32.57 28.92 -14.67
C GLU A 71 32.85 28.90 -13.16
N GLU A 72 32.23 29.81 -12.41
CA GLU A 72 32.40 29.94 -10.96
C GLU A 72 31.52 28.98 -10.15
N LEU A 73 30.38 28.53 -10.72
CA LEU A 73 29.42 27.64 -10.05
C LEU A 73 29.69 26.18 -10.37
N LYS A 74 29.93 25.39 -9.33
CA LYS A 74 30.06 23.94 -9.43
C LYS A 74 28.92 23.24 -8.70
N VAL A 75 28.36 22.22 -9.36
CA VAL A 75 27.41 21.28 -8.76
C VAL A 75 28.18 20.01 -8.45
N ILE A 76 28.26 19.63 -7.18
CA ILE A 76 29.14 18.55 -6.71
C ILE A 76 28.30 17.50 -5.99
N HIS A 77 28.51 16.24 -6.33
CA HIS A 77 27.95 15.10 -5.63
C HIS A 77 28.61 14.95 -4.25
N GLU A 78 27.83 14.97 -3.18
CA GLU A 78 28.34 15.11 -1.81
C GLU A 78 29.20 13.92 -1.38
N SER A 79 28.80 12.69 -1.72
CA SER A 79 29.49 11.48 -1.24
C SER A 79 30.70 11.08 -2.09
N THR A 80 30.74 11.46 -3.38
CA THR A 80 31.80 11.06 -4.30
C THR A 80 32.77 12.20 -4.61
N GLY A 81 32.38 13.45 -4.35
CA GLY A 81 33.13 14.64 -4.75
C GLY A 81 33.15 14.89 -6.26
N ALA A 82 32.39 14.12 -7.04
CA ALA A 82 32.34 14.28 -8.49
C ALA A 82 31.57 15.54 -8.89
N GLU A 83 32.09 16.30 -9.85
CA GLU A 83 31.36 17.39 -10.49
C GLU A 83 30.24 16.81 -11.37
N LEU A 84 29.02 17.30 -11.19
CA LEU A 84 27.82 16.88 -11.91
C LEU A 84 27.51 17.86 -13.04
N PRO A 85 26.82 17.41 -14.11
CA PRO A 85 26.36 18.30 -15.18
C PRO A 85 25.58 19.49 -14.62
N SER A 86 25.91 20.69 -15.05
CA SER A 86 25.23 21.93 -14.66
C SER A 86 25.02 22.84 -15.87
N HIS A 87 23.95 23.62 -15.85
CA HIS A 87 23.65 24.60 -16.89
C HIS A 87 23.13 25.88 -16.25
N LEU A 88 23.78 27.00 -16.55
CA LEU A 88 23.34 28.32 -16.12
C LEU A 88 22.71 29.04 -17.31
N THR A 89 21.40 29.33 -17.22
CA THR A 89 20.70 30.04 -18.29
C THR A 89 21.16 31.50 -18.37
N PRO A 90 21.06 32.16 -19.54
CA PRO A 90 21.36 33.59 -19.69
C PRO A 90 20.55 34.50 -18.77
N THR A 91 19.36 34.05 -18.35
CA THR A 91 18.46 34.78 -17.44
C THR A 91 18.78 34.56 -15.96
N GLY A 92 19.76 33.71 -15.64
CA GLY A 92 20.25 33.52 -14.29
C GLY A 92 19.63 32.37 -13.50
N LEU A 93 19.07 31.34 -14.15
CA LEU A 93 18.64 30.12 -13.47
C LEU A 93 19.69 29.01 -13.60
N LEU A 94 20.07 28.41 -12.47
CA LEU A 94 20.95 27.25 -12.45
C LEU A 94 20.15 25.95 -12.44
N PHE A 95 20.44 25.09 -13.40
CA PHE A 95 19.99 23.70 -13.44
C PHE A 95 21.18 22.76 -13.17
N GLY A 96 20.91 21.62 -12.54
CA GLY A 96 21.90 20.57 -12.33
C GLY A 96 21.31 19.18 -12.56
N GLY A 97 22.12 18.29 -13.11
CA GLY A 97 21.89 16.86 -13.06
C GLY A 97 22.25 16.30 -11.68
N ILE A 98 21.67 15.16 -11.32
CA ILE A 98 21.99 14.43 -10.07
C ILE A 98 22.86 13.19 -10.32
N SER A 99 23.15 12.90 -11.59
CA SER A 99 24.06 11.83 -12.01
C SER A 99 24.74 12.25 -13.32
N GLN A 100 25.73 11.46 -13.75
CA GLN A 100 26.40 11.65 -15.05
C GLN A 100 25.53 11.21 -16.25
N ASP A 101 24.43 10.49 -15.99
CA ASP A 101 23.53 9.98 -17.03
C ASP A 101 22.50 11.02 -17.51
N ALA A 102 22.57 12.26 -17.00
CA ALA A 102 21.75 13.34 -17.49
C ALA A 102 22.10 13.62 -18.98
N PRO A 103 21.10 13.66 -19.88
CA PRO A 103 21.34 13.98 -21.29
C PRO A 103 21.76 15.45 -21.45
N ASP A 104 22.11 15.85 -22.68
CA ASP A 104 22.36 17.25 -22.99
C ASP A 104 21.17 18.15 -22.59
N PHE A 105 21.46 19.35 -22.08
CA PHE A 105 20.44 20.25 -21.55
C PHE A 105 19.43 20.70 -22.63
N TYR A 106 19.90 21.00 -23.85
CA TYR A 106 19.04 21.47 -24.93
C TYR A 106 18.27 20.32 -25.59
N GLU A 107 18.82 19.10 -25.58
CA GLU A 107 18.07 17.90 -25.94
C GLU A 107 16.96 17.60 -24.92
N PHE A 108 17.20 17.85 -23.63
CA PHE A 108 16.22 17.62 -22.57
C PHE A 108 15.14 18.71 -22.51
N TYR A 109 15.52 19.97 -22.64
CA TYR A 109 14.63 21.14 -22.57
C TYR A 109 14.67 21.96 -23.87
N PRO A 110 14.16 21.40 -24.99
CA PRO A 110 14.08 22.16 -26.22
C PRO A 110 13.21 23.41 -26.02
N ASP A 111 13.71 24.55 -26.50
CA ASP A 111 13.02 25.86 -26.49
C ASP A 111 12.73 26.49 -25.12
N LEU A 112 13.21 25.91 -24.01
CA LEU A 112 12.92 26.43 -22.67
C LEU A 112 13.42 27.87 -22.46
N GLU A 113 14.65 28.18 -22.90
CA GLU A 113 15.27 29.48 -22.63
C GLU A 113 14.49 30.66 -23.24
N HIS A 114 13.80 30.44 -24.35
CA HIS A 114 12.95 31.46 -24.97
C HIS A 114 11.79 31.86 -24.04
N LEU A 115 11.23 30.93 -23.27
CA LEU A 115 10.19 31.22 -22.29
C LEU A 115 10.77 31.90 -21.04
N LEU A 116 11.95 31.48 -20.61
CA LEU A 116 12.65 32.07 -19.47
C LEU A 116 13.07 33.52 -19.73
N ALA A 117 13.34 33.91 -20.98
CA ALA A 117 13.75 35.25 -21.40
C ALA A 117 12.78 36.38 -20.98
N ARG A 118 11.55 36.04 -20.59
CA ARG A 118 10.55 37.00 -20.09
C ARG A 118 10.85 37.54 -18.69
N VAL A 119 11.71 36.87 -17.93
CA VAL A 119 12.01 37.22 -16.54
C VAL A 119 13.52 37.29 -16.34
N ASP A 120 13.98 38.37 -15.73
CA ASP A 120 15.37 38.52 -15.29
C ASP A 120 15.53 38.00 -13.86
N PHE A 121 15.92 36.74 -13.73
CA PHE A 121 16.07 36.08 -12.42
C PHE A 121 17.30 36.57 -11.65
N THR A 122 18.24 37.25 -12.30
CA THR A 122 19.41 37.84 -11.64
C THR A 122 19.04 38.95 -10.65
N ARG A 123 17.82 39.48 -10.76
CA ARG A 123 17.30 40.55 -9.91
C ARG A 123 16.49 40.07 -8.72
N LEU A 124 16.21 38.77 -8.60
CA LEU A 124 15.32 38.22 -7.57
C LEU A 124 16.13 37.74 -6.35
N PRO A 125 16.16 38.47 -5.23
CA PRO A 125 16.93 38.07 -4.06
C PRO A 125 16.29 36.85 -3.38
N TYR A 126 17.14 35.92 -2.95
CA TYR A 126 16.73 34.83 -2.07
C TYR A 126 16.19 35.36 -0.73
N ARG A 127 15.08 34.78 -0.25
CA ARG A 127 14.43 35.19 1.01
C ARG A 127 14.32 34.08 2.03
N ARG A 128 13.79 32.92 1.63
CA ARG A 128 13.46 31.83 2.55
C ARG A 128 13.43 30.50 1.82
N SER A 129 13.84 29.45 2.50
CA SER A 129 13.55 28.06 2.12
C SER A 129 12.77 27.38 3.24
N ILE A 130 11.87 26.46 2.89
CA ILE A 130 11.22 25.56 3.85
C ILE A 130 11.25 24.14 3.31
N LYS A 131 11.27 23.16 4.22
CA LYS A 131 11.16 21.75 3.89
C LYS A 131 10.27 21.03 4.89
N TYR A 132 9.47 20.10 4.41
CA TYR A 132 8.62 19.25 5.23
C TYR A 132 8.26 17.99 4.46
N GLU A 133 7.95 16.91 5.17
CA GLU A 133 7.53 15.64 4.58
C GLU A 133 6.01 15.60 4.44
N GLY A 134 5.54 14.83 3.47
CA GLY A 134 4.14 14.49 3.30
C GLY A 134 3.90 13.03 3.00
N ASN A 135 2.76 12.53 3.46
CA ASN A 135 2.37 11.13 3.38
C ASN A 135 1.71 10.80 2.03
N PHE A 136 2.41 11.12 0.94
CA PHE A 136 1.98 10.84 -0.41
C PHE A 136 3.14 10.51 -1.34
N ASN A 137 2.83 9.80 -2.42
CA ASN A 137 3.77 9.60 -3.51
C ASN A 137 4.01 10.91 -4.26
N TRP A 138 5.23 11.09 -4.80
CA TRP A 138 5.59 12.30 -5.53
C TRP A 138 4.62 12.63 -6.67
N LYS A 139 4.11 11.59 -7.35
CA LYS A 139 3.16 11.76 -8.46
C LYS A 139 1.85 12.40 -8.01
N THR A 140 1.41 12.17 -6.77
CA THR A 140 0.14 12.72 -6.25
C THR A 140 0.15 14.24 -6.20
N MET A 141 1.29 14.85 -5.85
CA MET A 141 1.48 16.30 -5.88
C MET A 141 1.66 16.84 -7.30
N VAL A 142 2.43 16.13 -8.13
CA VAL A 142 2.63 16.52 -9.54
C VAL A 142 1.32 16.48 -10.31
N ASP A 143 0.47 15.48 -10.05
CA ASP A 143 -0.87 15.38 -10.61
C ASP A 143 -1.69 16.65 -10.36
N GLY A 144 -1.75 17.13 -9.12
CA GLY A 144 -2.48 18.35 -8.77
C GLY A 144 -1.89 19.59 -9.44
N TYR A 145 -0.57 19.74 -9.46
CA TYR A 145 0.07 20.88 -10.13
C TYR A 145 -0.12 20.87 -11.65
N GLN A 146 -0.25 19.69 -12.26
CA GLN A 146 -0.40 19.52 -13.71
C GLN A 146 -1.79 19.87 -14.27
N GLU A 147 -2.69 20.39 -13.42
CA GLU A 147 -4.02 20.86 -13.79
C GLU A 147 -4.48 22.04 -12.91
N CYS A 148 -5.62 22.65 -13.25
CA CYS A 148 -6.25 23.67 -12.39
C CYS A 148 -7.79 23.50 -12.37
N LEU A 149 -8.26 22.29 -12.64
CA LEU A 149 -9.64 21.88 -12.49
C LEU A 149 -10.07 21.94 -11.00
N HIS A 150 -9.16 21.64 -10.08
CA HIS A 150 -9.43 21.74 -8.64
C HIS A 150 -9.43 23.17 -8.08
N CYS A 151 -8.73 24.09 -8.73
CA CYS A 151 -8.48 25.45 -8.21
C CYS A 151 -9.76 26.15 -7.72
N GLN A 152 -10.87 26.03 -8.47
CA GLN A 152 -12.15 26.65 -8.11
C GLN A 152 -12.73 26.14 -6.77
N TYR A 153 -12.45 24.89 -6.42
CA TYR A 153 -13.01 24.21 -5.25
C TYR A 153 -12.07 24.26 -4.05
N THR A 154 -10.76 24.28 -4.31
CA THR A 154 -9.73 24.18 -3.28
C THR A 154 -9.10 25.52 -2.94
N HIS A 155 -8.88 26.38 -3.93
CA HIS A 155 -8.14 27.65 -3.77
C HIS A 155 -9.05 28.86 -4.06
N PRO A 156 -10.02 29.17 -3.18
CA PRO A 156 -10.94 30.28 -3.40
C PRO A 156 -10.19 31.63 -3.48
N SER A 157 -9.17 31.84 -2.64
CA SER A 157 -8.37 33.07 -2.65
C SER A 157 -7.52 33.21 -3.91
N PHE A 158 -6.93 32.11 -4.40
CA PHE A 158 -6.13 32.11 -5.63
C PHE A 158 -6.99 32.31 -6.88
N SER A 159 -8.15 31.65 -6.93
CA SER A 159 -9.08 31.68 -8.07
C SER A 159 -9.68 33.07 -8.33
N ILE A 160 -9.62 33.99 -7.37
CA ILE A 160 -10.00 35.40 -7.55
C ILE A 160 -9.04 36.10 -8.52
N TYR A 161 -7.74 35.81 -8.42
CA TYR A 161 -6.70 36.42 -9.26
C TYR A 161 -6.44 35.62 -10.54
N TYR A 162 -6.50 34.29 -10.44
CA TYR A 162 -6.20 33.37 -11.53
C TYR A 162 -7.39 32.43 -11.77
N PRO A 163 -8.43 32.88 -12.49
CA PRO A 163 -9.64 32.10 -12.68
C PRO A 163 -9.38 30.86 -13.55
N PRO A 164 -9.73 29.64 -13.09
CA PRO A 164 -9.44 28.39 -13.81
C PRO A 164 -10.21 28.24 -15.13
N THR A 165 -11.22 29.08 -15.37
CA THR A 165 -12.06 29.08 -16.58
C THR A 165 -11.22 29.11 -17.85
N PHE A 166 -10.20 29.98 -17.90
CA PHE A 166 -9.36 30.19 -19.08
C PHE A 166 -8.05 29.39 -19.04
N TYR A 167 -7.80 28.68 -17.94
CA TYR A 167 -6.56 27.97 -17.71
C TYR A 167 -6.27 26.94 -18.81
N THR A 168 -5.03 26.96 -19.30
CA THR A 168 -4.53 26.08 -20.35
C THR A 168 -3.12 25.62 -20.01
N VAL A 169 -2.80 24.37 -20.32
CA VAL A 169 -1.47 23.79 -20.18
C VAL A 169 -0.90 23.50 -21.57
N TYR A 170 0.28 24.06 -21.86
CA TYR A 170 1.06 23.77 -23.06
C TYR A 170 2.19 22.82 -22.67
N ASN A 171 2.14 21.59 -23.20
CA ASN A 171 3.12 20.56 -22.88
C ASN A 171 4.28 20.60 -23.88
N HIS A 172 5.50 20.65 -23.36
CA HIS A 172 6.76 20.50 -24.09
C HIS A 172 7.46 19.21 -23.65
N LEU A 173 8.55 18.82 -24.31
CA LEU A 173 9.16 17.48 -24.16
C LEU A 173 9.36 17.01 -22.71
N ASN A 174 9.95 17.84 -21.85
CA ASN A 174 10.15 17.55 -20.42
C ASN A 174 9.72 18.71 -19.52
N PHE A 175 8.88 19.62 -19.98
CA PHE A 175 8.33 20.68 -19.13
C PHE A 175 6.94 21.10 -19.62
N SER A 176 6.15 21.69 -18.73
CA SER A 176 4.81 22.19 -19.05
C SER A 176 4.71 23.66 -18.71
N GLN A 177 4.11 24.45 -19.61
CA GLN A 177 3.79 25.86 -19.38
C GLN A 177 2.31 25.99 -19.03
N HIS A 178 2.05 26.63 -17.89
CA HIS A 178 0.71 26.86 -17.36
C HIS A 178 0.34 28.32 -17.56
N ILE A 179 -0.78 28.57 -18.25
CA ILE A 179 -1.27 29.92 -18.54
C ILE A 179 -2.67 30.06 -17.97
N ALA A 180 -2.83 30.97 -17.00
CA ALA A 180 -4.11 31.22 -16.33
C ALA A 180 -5.14 31.90 -17.25
N ASP A 181 -4.73 32.92 -18.00
CA ASP A 181 -5.53 33.56 -19.05
C ASP A 181 -4.71 33.66 -20.35
N PRO A 182 -5.06 32.89 -21.40
CA PRO A 182 -4.38 32.94 -22.69
C PRO A 182 -4.40 34.30 -23.37
N LYS A 183 -5.32 35.20 -22.98
CA LYS A 183 -5.35 36.59 -23.47
C LYS A 183 -4.36 37.50 -22.74
N LYS A 184 -3.84 37.05 -21.61
CA LYS A 184 -2.82 37.74 -20.80
C LYS A 184 -1.68 36.77 -20.46
N PRO A 185 -0.95 36.27 -21.47
CA PRO A 185 0.08 35.26 -21.28
C PRO A 185 1.29 35.78 -20.46
N ASP A 186 1.34 37.08 -20.17
CA ASP A 186 2.40 37.75 -19.42
C ASP A 186 2.01 38.10 -17.97
N ASP A 187 0.80 37.72 -17.50
CA ASP A 187 0.34 37.95 -16.12
C ASP A 187 1.02 37.05 -15.06
N GLY A 188 1.95 36.21 -15.50
CA GLY A 188 2.79 35.36 -14.67
C GLY A 188 3.50 34.30 -15.51
N LEU A 189 4.55 33.68 -14.94
CA LEU A 189 5.24 32.55 -15.56
C LEU A 189 5.14 31.34 -14.62
N PHE A 190 4.40 30.32 -15.05
CA PHE A 190 4.17 29.09 -14.29
C PHE A 190 4.68 27.91 -15.12
N LEU A 191 5.76 27.28 -14.66
CA LEU A 191 6.41 26.17 -15.34
C LEU A 191 6.52 24.97 -14.39
N TYR A 192 6.20 23.80 -14.92
CA TYR A 192 6.61 22.53 -14.34
C TYR A 192 7.79 21.98 -15.12
N PHE A 193 8.85 21.59 -14.42
CA PHE A 193 10.02 20.93 -14.95
C PHE A 193 9.98 19.46 -14.54
N PHE A 194 9.90 18.58 -15.53
CA PHE A 194 9.90 17.14 -15.28
C PHE A 194 11.26 16.70 -14.70
N PRO A 195 11.28 15.87 -13.64
CA PRO A 195 10.13 15.16 -13.08
C PRO A 195 9.46 15.85 -11.88
N ASN A 196 10.08 16.81 -11.20
CA ASN A 196 9.59 17.21 -9.87
C ASN A 196 9.80 18.67 -9.45
N CYS A 197 10.28 19.55 -10.33
CA CYS A 197 10.51 20.96 -9.99
C CYS A 197 9.41 21.86 -10.56
N THR A 198 9.12 22.97 -9.89
CA THR A 198 8.23 24.02 -10.40
C THR A 198 8.88 25.39 -10.34
N LEU A 199 8.37 26.31 -11.13
CA LEU A 199 8.71 27.73 -11.11
C LEU A 199 7.43 28.53 -11.29
N ASN A 200 7.10 29.35 -10.29
CA ASN A 200 5.93 30.22 -10.30
C ASN A 200 6.38 31.65 -10.05
N VAL A 201 6.23 32.51 -11.07
CA VAL A 201 6.58 33.92 -11.01
C VAL A 201 5.31 34.74 -11.12
N TYR A 202 4.98 35.44 -10.03
CA TYR A 202 3.85 36.34 -9.95
C TYR A 202 3.94 37.22 -8.70
N GLY A 203 3.14 38.29 -8.65
CA GLY A 203 3.04 39.14 -7.46
C GLY A 203 4.36 39.82 -7.05
N GLY A 204 5.30 40.02 -7.98
CA GLY A 204 6.61 40.62 -7.71
C GLY A 204 7.67 39.68 -7.14
N GLY A 205 7.37 38.37 -7.06
CA GLY A 205 8.29 37.35 -6.58
C GLY A 205 8.30 36.09 -7.43
N MET A 206 9.13 35.15 -7.00
CA MET A 206 9.22 33.79 -7.52
C MET A 206 9.11 32.81 -6.36
N SER A 207 8.34 31.75 -6.55
CA SER A 207 8.41 30.55 -5.73
C SER A 207 8.76 29.36 -6.60
N SER A 208 9.60 28.47 -6.09
CA SER A 208 9.89 27.19 -6.69
C SER A 208 9.68 26.13 -5.64
N PHE A 209 9.01 25.04 -6.00
CA PHE A 209 8.96 23.87 -5.13
C PHE A 209 9.44 22.62 -5.83
N ARG A 210 9.96 21.70 -5.02
CA ARG A 210 10.43 20.39 -5.44
C ARG A 210 9.72 19.31 -4.67
N VAL A 211 9.27 18.31 -5.40
CA VAL A 211 8.61 17.12 -4.87
C VAL A 211 9.67 16.02 -4.79
N CYS A 212 10.47 15.99 -3.72
CA CYS A 212 11.63 15.12 -3.61
C CYS A 212 11.24 13.72 -3.10
N PRO A 213 11.34 12.66 -3.93
CA PRO A 213 11.04 11.30 -3.49
C PRO A 213 12.02 10.82 -2.40
N THR A 214 11.50 10.17 -1.35
CA THR A 214 12.30 9.51 -0.29
C THR A 214 12.55 8.03 -0.61
N GLY A 215 13.07 7.24 0.32
CA GLY A 215 13.18 5.78 0.19
C GLY A 215 11.84 5.04 0.24
N ASP A 216 10.82 5.65 0.85
CA ASP A 216 9.46 5.09 0.95
C ASP A 216 8.57 5.69 -0.16
N PRO A 217 7.90 4.89 -1.00
CA PRO A 217 7.00 5.39 -2.04
C PRO A 217 5.80 6.18 -1.51
N ASN A 218 5.50 6.09 -0.21
CA ASN A 218 4.40 6.82 0.43
C ASN A 218 4.85 8.09 1.15
N ILE A 219 6.16 8.39 1.16
CA ILE A 219 6.69 9.59 1.80
C ILE A 219 7.44 10.41 0.76
N THR A 220 7.04 11.67 0.64
CA THR A 220 7.68 12.65 -0.22
C THR A 220 8.11 13.84 0.60
N ARG A 221 9.33 14.32 0.37
CA ARG A 221 9.81 15.55 0.98
C ARG A 221 9.53 16.72 0.05
N MET A 222 8.72 17.66 0.51
CA MET A 222 8.48 18.91 -0.19
C MET A 222 9.54 19.93 0.20
N GLU A 223 10.18 20.56 -0.78
CA GLU A 223 11.06 21.71 -0.58
C GLU A 223 10.51 22.92 -1.31
N PHE A 224 10.64 24.10 -0.71
CA PHE A 224 10.25 25.35 -1.34
C PHE A 224 11.34 26.39 -1.16
N ASP A 225 11.57 27.15 -2.22
CA ASP A 225 12.45 28.30 -2.25
C ASP A 225 11.66 29.53 -2.67
N TYR A 226 11.81 30.62 -1.91
CA TYR A 226 11.11 31.88 -2.13
C TYR A 226 12.10 33.01 -2.40
N TYR A 227 11.81 33.76 -3.46
CA TYR A 227 12.59 34.91 -3.93
C TYR A 227 11.65 36.08 -4.13
N HIS A 228 12.04 37.28 -3.71
CA HIS A 228 11.15 38.43 -3.77
C HIS A 228 11.92 39.75 -3.72
N LEU A 229 11.54 40.72 -4.56
CA LEU A 229 12.20 42.03 -4.62
C LEU A 229 12.11 42.78 -3.29
N GLU A 230 10.93 42.78 -2.67
CA GLU A 230 10.68 43.37 -1.35
C GLU A 230 11.13 42.45 -0.20
N SER A 231 11.37 43.03 0.98
CA SER A 231 11.69 42.33 2.24
C SER A 231 10.72 42.75 3.36
N GLY A 232 10.89 42.19 4.57
CA GLY A 232 10.06 42.53 5.73
C GLY A 232 8.58 42.20 5.53
N ASN A 233 7.69 43.09 5.97
CA ASN A 233 6.24 42.83 6.00
C ASN A 233 5.65 42.47 4.63
N LYS A 234 6.07 43.15 3.55
CA LYS A 234 5.59 42.86 2.20
C LYS A 234 5.94 41.43 1.75
N PHE A 235 7.15 40.96 2.08
CA PHE A 235 7.53 39.58 1.81
C PHE A 235 6.71 38.59 2.64
N GLU A 236 6.43 38.89 3.91
CA GLU A 236 5.61 38.01 4.74
C GLU A 236 4.16 37.89 4.24
N GLU A 237 3.59 38.96 3.67
CA GLU A 237 2.27 38.92 3.02
C GLU A 237 2.27 38.00 1.79
N TYR A 238 3.25 38.18 0.89
CA TYR A 238 3.45 37.28 -0.24
C TYR A 238 3.64 35.82 0.22
N PHE A 239 4.55 35.60 1.18
CA PHE A 239 4.83 34.27 1.71
C PHE A 239 3.60 33.60 2.31
N LYS A 240 2.79 34.33 3.10
CA LYS A 240 1.55 33.79 3.67
C LYS A 240 0.57 33.34 2.59
N PHE A 241 0.39 34.16 1.54
CA PHE A 241 -0.51 33.83 0.43
C PHE A 241 -0.06 32.57 -0.33
N VAL A 242 1.21 32.53 -0.79
CA VAL A 242 1.72 31.36 -1.53
C VAL A 242 1.77 30.10 -0.65
N ARG A 243 2.01 30.26 0.65
CA ARG A 243 2.03 29.16 1.61
C ARG A 243 0.65 28.56 1.83
N GLN A 244 -0.39 29.40 1.85
CA GLN A 244 -1.77 28.93 1.98
C GLN A 244 -2.12 27.97 0.84
N VAL A 245 -1.88 28.37 -0.42
CA VAL A 245 -2.16 27.54 -1.60
C VAL A 245 -1.41 26.20 -1.51
N ALA A 246 -0.12 26.23 -1.19
CA ALA A 246 0.69 25.02 -1.07
C ALA A 246 0.21 24.07 0.04
N MET A 247 -0.37 24.59 1.14
CA MET A 247 -0.93 23.77 2.21
C MET A 247 -2.30 23.18 1.86
N GLU A 248 -3.10 23.91 1.08
CA GLU A 248 -4.37 23.43 0.55
C GLU A 248 -4.13 22.23 -0.40
N ASP A 249 -3.14 22.31 -1.29
CA ASP A 249 -2.72 21.20 -2.15
C ASP A 249 -2.16 20.00 -1.37
N TYR A 250 -1.38 20.29 -0.35
CA TYR A 250 -0.81 19.26 0.52
C TYR A 250 -1.90 18.41 1.18
N GLU A 251 -2.97 19.04 1.70
CA GLU A 251 -4.11 18.33 2.28
C GLU A 251 -4.82 17.47 1.21
N LEU A 252 -4.97 17.98 -0.02
CA LEU A 252 -5.54 17.19 -1.10
C LEU A 252 -4.75 15.91 -1.37
N CYS A 253 -3.42 16.03 -1.41
CA CYS A 253 -2.51 14.94 -1.69
C CYS A 253 -2.56 13.84 -0.63
N GLU A 254 -2.49 14.20 0.66
CA GLU A 254 -2.56 13.22 1.75
C GLU A 254 -3.89 12.45 1.71
N ARG A 255 -5.01 13.16 1.57
CA ARG A 255 -6.35 12.54 1.52
C ARG A 255 -6.56 11.66 0.29
N ALA A 256 -6.04 12.05 -0.86
CA ALA A 256 -6.10 11.23 -2.06
C ALA A 256 -5.22 9.98 -1.91
N GLN A 257 -3.99 10.13 -1.41
CA GLN A 257 -3.07 9.02 -1.19
C GLN A 257 -3.65 8.00 -0.19
N GLU A 258 -4.23 8.47 0.93
CA GLU A 258 -4.89 7.61 1.91
C GLU A 258 -5.82 6.62 1.21
N ASN A 259 -6.69 7.10 0.32
CA ASN A 259 -7.63 6.28 -0.43
C ASN A 259 -6.99 5.39 -1.51
N LEU A 260 -5.92 5.86 -2.19
CA LEU A 260 -5.15 5.03 -3.14
C LEU A 260 -4.53 3.81 -2.45
N GLN A 261 -4.19 3.91 -1.16
CA GLN A 261 -3.61 2.81 -0.40
C GLN A 261 -4.65 1.76 0.04
N LYS A 262 -5.95 2.10 0.10
CA LYS A 262 -6.97 1.23 0.74
C LYS A 262 -7.39 0.01 -0.08
N GLY A 263 -7.05 -0.07 -1.37
CA GLY A 263 -7.38 -1.23 -2.22
C GLY A 263 -8.85 -1.28 -2.67
N VAL A 264 -9.44 -0.10 -2.92
CA VAL A 264 -10.81 0.06 -3.42
C VAL A 264 -10.83 0.76 -4.79
N TYR A 265 -9.91 1.70 -5.00
CA TYR A 265 -9.80 2.50 -6.22
C TYR A 265 -8.73 1.94 -7.15
N ASN A 266 -8.99 2.01 -8.46
CA ASN A 266 -8.07 1.56 -9.50
C ASN A 266 -7.51 2.74 -10.29
N GLU A 267 -8.37 3.40 -11.06
CA GLU A 267 -8.03 4.49 -11.97
C GLU A 267 -9.26 5.39 -12.17
N GLY A 268 -9.03 6.61 -12.66
CA GLY A 268 -10.07 7.61 -12.91
C GLY A 268 -9.93 8.23 -14.29
N ILE A 269 -11.04 8.66 -14.88
CA ILE A 269 -11.06 9.32 -16.18
C ILE A 269 -10.45 10.72 -16.05
N LEU A 270 -9.55 11.05 -16.96
CA LEU A 270 -8.95 12.38 -17.11
C LEU A 270 -9.69 13.19 -18.18
N ASN A 271 -9.89 14.46 -17.91
CA ASN A 271 -10.47 15.42 -18.83
C ASN A 271 -9.48 15.70 -19.97
N PRO A 272 -9.84 15.42 -21.24
CA PRO A 272 -8.91 15.52 -22.37
C PRO A 272 -8.54 16.97 -22.71
N VAL A 273 -9.22 17.97 -22.12
CA VAL A 273 -8.95 19.40 -22.35
C VAL A 273 -8.33 20.04 -21.11
N LYS A 274 -8.84 19.71 -19.91
CA LYS A 274 -8.45 20.38 -18.66
C LYS A 274 -7.34 19.68 -17.88
N GLU A 275 -7.04 18.42 -18.18
CA GLU A 275 -6.01 17.62 -17.50
C GLU A 275 -4.95 17.11 -18.50
N THR A 276 -4.67 17.89 -19.55
CA THR A 276 -3.67 17.54 -20.57
C THR A 276 -2.25 17.44 -20.01
N GLY A 277 -1.90 18.26 -19.01
CA GLY A 277 -0.62 18.19 -18.29
C GLY A 277 -0.47 16.86 -17.56
N VAL A 278 -1.52 16.45 -16.85
CA VAL A 278 -1.57 15.17 -16.11
C VAL A 278 -1.35 14.00 -17.05
N VAL A 279 -2.10 13.98 -18.15
CA VAL A 279 -1.95 12.98 -19.23
C VAL A 279 -0.51 12.93 -19.73
N TYR A 280 0.06 14.09 -20.05
CA TYR A 280 1.36 14.19 -20.69
C TYR A 280 2.49 13.65 -19.80
N TYR A 281 2.60 14.13 -18.56
CA TYR A 281 3.69 13.70 -17.69
C TYR A 281 3.53 12.23 -17.27
N GLN A 282 2.29 11.75 -17.03
CA GLN A 282 2.08 10.33 -16.71
C GLN A 282 2.46 9.42 -17.87
N ASN A 283 2.19 9.81 -19.12
CA ASN A 283 2.67 9.10 -20.30
C ASN A 283 4.20 9.06 -20.32
N ARG A 284 4.84 10.20 -20.06
CA ARG A 284 6.30 10.29 -20.01
C ARG A 284 6.91 9.37 -18.95
N VAL A 285 6.36 9.35 -17.73
CA VAL A 285 6.80 8.42 -16.67
C VAL A 285 6.61 6.98 -17.12
N PHE A 286 5.43 6.64 -17.63
CA PHE A 286 5.10 5.29 -18.08
C PHE A 286 6.07 4.79 -19.16
N ASP A 287 6.34 5.61 -20.17
CA ASP A 287 7.21 5.27 -21.30
C ASP A 287 8.66 5.05 -20.83
N LEU A 288 9.20 5.97 -20.02
CA LEU A 288 10.56 5.87 -19.48
C LEU A 288 10.74 4.62 -18.60
N VAL A 289 9.77 4.36 -17.72
CA VAL A 289 9.79 3.19 -16.83
C VAL A 289 9.69 1.89 -17.62
N THR A 290 8.78 1.83 -18.59
CA THR A 290 8.57 0.64 -19.42
C THR A 290 9.80 0.34 -20.28
N GLU A 291 10.40 1.38 -20.87
CA GLU A 291 11.62 1.22 -21.65
C GLU A 291 12.80 0.76 -20.78
N GLN A 292 12.98 1.36 -19.59
CA GLN A 292 14.01 0.93 -18.65
C GLN A 292 13.81 -0.53 -18.21
N HIS A 293 12.57 -0.96 -17.97
CA HIS A 293 12.26 -2.36 -17.66
C HIS A 293 12.59 -3.29 -18.82
N ARG A 294 12.24 -2.89 -20.05
CA ARG A 294 12.54 -3.66 -21.26
C ARG A 294 14.05 -3.84 -21.45
N LEU A 295 14.84 -2.80 -21.22
CA LEU A 295 16.31 -2.83 -21.31
C LEU A 295 16.94 -3.68 -20.20
N ALA A 296 16.30 -3.75 -19.03
CA ALA A 296 16.77 -4.57 -17.91
C ALA A 296 16.47 -6.07 -18.08
N LYS A 297 15.52 -6.47 -18.95
CA LYS A 297 15.27 -7.89 -19.24
C LYS A 297 16.48 -8.49 -19.98
N PRO A 298 17.03 -9.63 -19.55
CA PRO A 298 18.11 -10.29 -20.28
C PRO A 298 17.64 -10.59 -21.70
N THR A 299 18.35 -10.05 -22.69
CA THR A 299 18.02 -10.22 -24.10
C THR A 299 18.03 -11.71 -24.45
N GLU A 300 17.17 -12.17 -25.37
CA GLU A 300 17.20 -13.56 -25.85
C GLU A 300 18.57 -13.97 -26.40
N ARG A 301 19.37 -13.01 -26.89
CA ARG A 301 20.78 -13.25 -27.25
C ARG A 301 21.67 -13.63 -26.06
N LEU A 302 21.45 -13.06 -24.87
CA LEU A 302 22.19 -13.40 -23.65
C LEU A 302 21.75 -14.76 -23.10
N LYS A 303 20.45 -15.07 -23.14
CA LYS A 303 19.96 -16.42 -22.81
C LYS A 303 20.54 -17.48 -23.74
N LYS A 304 20.57 -17.20 -25.05
CA LYS A 304 21.15 -18.08 -26.06
C LYS A 304 22.67 -18.23 -25.94
N ALA A 305 23.39 -17.16 -25.57
CA ALA A 305 24.84 -17.23 -25.32
C ALA A 305 25.21 -18.01 -24.03
N VAL A 306 24.33 -17.98 -23.02
CA VAL A 306 24.45 -18.82 -21.82
C VAL A 306 24.08 -20.27 -22.12
N GLU A 307 23.09 -20.51 -23.00
CA GLU A 307 22.71 -21.84 -23.48
C GLU A 307 23.75 -22.47 -24.43
N ASP A 308 24.45 -21.66 -25.24
CA ASP A 308 25.48 -22.08 -26.20
C ASP A 308 26.86 -22.34 -25.53
N GLY A 309 26.94 -22.32 -24.20
CA GLY A 309 28.09 -22.87 -23.46
C GLY A 309 29.37 -22.04 -23.55
N MET A 310 29.29 -20.70 -23.50
CA MET A 310 30.47 -19.88 -23.24
C MET A 310 30.84 -19.94 -21.74
N ASP A 311 32.11 -20.22 -21.49
CA ASP A 311 32.68 -20.64 -20.21
C ASP A 311 32.37 -19.66 -19.05
N ASN A 312 31.78 -20.20 -17.98
CA ASN A 312 31.41 -19.49 -16.76
C ASN A 312 32.65 -19.19 -15.91
N SER A 313 33.39 -18.15 -16.26
CA SER A 313 34.26 -17.46 -15.30
C SER A 313 33.49 -16.29 -14.70
N ALA A 314 33.20 -16.37 -13.40
CA ALA A 314 32.37 -15.41 -12.64
C ALA A 314 32.87 -13.95 -12.65
N GLN A 315 33.99 -13.64 -13.31
CA GLN A 315 34.48 -12.27 -13.55
C GLN A 315 33.99 -11.64 -14.86
N SER A 316 33.39 -12.39 -15.77
CA SER A 316 32.98 -11.87 -17.09
C SER A 316 31.52 -11.36 -17.12
N VAL A 317 30.63 -11.87 -16.26
CA VAL A 317 29.21 -11.45 -16.22
C VAL A 317 29.04 -10.08 -15.53
N GLU A 318 29.82 -9.78 -14.50
CA GLU A 318 29.83 -8.47 -13.82
C GLU A 318 30.42 -7.36 -14.70
N VAL A 319 31.44 -7.69 -15.50
CA VAL A 319 32.11 -6.73 -16.39
C VAL A 319 31.26 -6.39 -17.63
N ILE A 320 30.36 -7.27 -18.06
CA ILE A 320 29.47 -7.02 -19.21
C ILE A 320 28.26 -6.16 -18.82
N SER A 321 27.69 -6.36 -17.62
CA SER A 321 26.61 -5.51 -17.09
C SER A 321 27.05 -4.04 -16.98
N HIS A 322 28.30 -3.81 -16.52
CA HIS A 322 28.81 -2.46 -16.30
C HIS A 322 29.30 -1.76 -17.58
N ARG A 323 29.65 -2.51 -18.65
CA ARG A 323 30.09 -1.94 -19.94
C ARG A 323 28.94 -1.55 -20.86
N ILE A 324 27.76 -2.14 -20.74
CA ILE A 324 26.62 -1.82 -21.61
C ILE A 324 25.96 -0.47 -21.22
N THR A 325 26.18 0.01 -19.99
CA THR A 325 25.63 1.29 -19.51
C THR A 325 26.48 2.51 -19.87
N CYS A 326 27.72 2.35 -20.38
CA CYS A 326 28.60 3.47 -20.72
C CYS A 326 29.40 3.21 -22.03
N GLU A 327 28.85 3.59 -23.19
CA GLU A 327 29.64 4.09 -24.34
C GLU A 327 28.73 4.54 -25.51
N PRO A 328 28.77 5.82 -25.94
CA PRO A 328 28.52 6.19 -27.32
C PRO A 328 29.85 6.40 -28.05
N ARG A 329 30.05 5.66 -29.16
CA ARG A 329 31.15 5.73 -30.15
C ARG A 329 32.37 4.81 -29.92
N ARG A 330 32.38 3.66 -30.62
CA ARG A 330 33.45 3.30 -31.58
C ARG A 330 33.05 2.08 -32.42
N MET A 331 32.77 2.33 -33.69
CA MET A 331 32.93 1.36 -34.77
C MET A 331 34.42 1.35 -35.19
N GLU A 332 34.90 0.19 -35.63
CA GLU A 332 36.28 -0.17 -36.01
C GLU A 332 37.11 -0.80 -34.87
N TYR A 333 37.80 -1.91 -35.20
CA TYR A 333 38.57 -2.84 -34.35
C TYR A 333 37.84 -4.09 -33.83
N LEU A 334 37.29 -4.91 -34.75
CA LEU A 334 37.03 -6.34 -34.51
C LEU A 334 37.38 -7.18 -35.75
N SER A 335 38.56 -6.94 -36.33
CA SER A 335 39.12 -7.75 -37.42
C SER A 335 40.41 -8.50 -37.05
N SER A 336 40.83 -8.52 -35.77
CA SER A 336 42.13 -9.12 -35.39
C SER A 336 42.08 -10.23 -34.35
N PHE A 337 40.90 -10.75 -33.95
CA PHE A 337 40.84 -11.76 -32.88
C PHE A 337 40.38 -13.17 -33.31
N LEU A 338 40.21 -13.42 -34.61
CA LEU A 338 39.93 -14.75 -35.15
C LEU A 338 41.18 -15.33 -35.84
N SER A 339 42.15 -15.75 -35.04
CA SER A 339 43.14 -16.75 -35.47
C SER A 339 43.73 -17.47 -34.26
N ASN A 340 43.76 -18.81 -34.34
CA ASN A 340 44.32 -19.79 -33.39
C ASN A 340 43.34 -20.22 -32.28
N THR A 341 43.08 -21.50 -31.99
CA THR A 341 43.51 -22.80 -32.53
C THR A 341 42.59 -23.87 -31.91
N TYR A 342 42.49 -25.01 -32.60
CA TYR A 342 41.75 -26.24 -32.30
C TYR A 342 42.12 -26.95 -30.98
N ALA A 343 41.15 -27.68 -30.39
CA ALA A 343 41.26 -29.13 -30.13
C ALA A 343 39.94 -29.73 -29.60
N LEU A 344 39.28 -30.52 -30.45
CA LEU A 344 38.18 -31.43 -30.12
C LEU A 344 38.73 -32.75 -29.58
N GLY A 345 38.16 -33.25 -28.48
CA GLY A 345 38.38 -34.62 -28.04
C GLY A 345 37.61 -34.94 -26.77
N SER A 346 36.36 -35.41 -26.92
CA SER A 346 35.57 -36.26 -25.97
C SER A 346 34.05 -36.23 -26.21
N ILE A 347 33.56 -35.95 -27.42
CA ILE A 347 32.12 -35.95 -27.75
C ILE A 347 31.48 -37.37 -27.89
N PRO A 348 32.19 -38.47 -28.23
CA PRO A 348 31.52 -39.76 -28.41
C PRO A 348 31.03 -40.44 -27.11
N ILE A 349 31.58 -40.08 -25.94
CA ILE A 349 31.29 -40.75 -24.66
C ILE A 349 29.99 -40.23 -24.03
N ILE A 350 29.69 -38.94 -24.22
CA ILE A 350 28.49 -38.30 -23.68
C ILE A 350 27.22 -38.73 -24.43
N ILE A 351 27.34 -38.96 -25.75
CA ILE A 351 26.20 -39.41 -26.57
C ILE A 351 25.80 -40.85 -26.22
N LEU A 352 26.74 -41.72 -25.84
CA LEU A 352 26.46 -43.08 -25.39
C LEU A 352 25.79 -43.12 -24.00
N ALA A 353 26.11 -42.16 -23.11
CA ALA A 353 25.48 -42.05 -21.79
C ALA A 353 24.04 -41.52 -21.86
N ILE A 354 23.75 -40.58 -22.76
CA ILE A 354 22.41 -40.02 -22.95
C ILE A 354 21.44 -41.07 -23.54
N LEU A 355 21.92 -41.92 -24.45
CA LEU A 355 21.11 -43.00 -25.03
C LEU A 355 20.81 -44.14 -24.04
N ALA A 356 21.63 -44.33 -23.00
CA ALA A 356 21.39 -45.34 -21.96
C ALA A 356 20.33 -44.93 -20.92
N VAL A 357 20.13 -43.62 -20.70
CA VAL A 357 19.13 -43.09 -19.73
C VAL A 357 17.71 -43.05 -20.33
N ALA A 358 17.58 -43.04 -21.66
CA ALA A 358 16.28 -42.96 -22.33
C ALA A 358 15.48 -44.29 -22.36
N HIS A 359 15.98 -45.38 -21.78
CA HIS A 359 15.33 -46.71 -21.87
C HIS A 359 14.80 -47.27 -20.53
N LYS A 360 14.52 -46.40 -19.55
CA LYS A 360 13.89 -46.78 -18.27
C LYS A 360 12.52 -46.13 -18.03
N ASP A 361 11.70 -46.02 -19.07
CA ASP A 361 10.25 -45.86 -18.93
C ASP A 361 9.54 -46.61 -20.06
N GLY A 362 9.11 -47.83 -19.75
CA GLY A 362 8.51 -48.74 -20.72
C GLY A 362 7.17 -48.24 -21.26
N LYS A 363 7.15 -47.81 -22.52
CA LYS A 363 6.09 -48.15 -23.49
C LYS A 363 6.71 -48.54 -24.82
N ILE A 364 6.48 -49.80 -25.17
CA ILE A 364 6.96 -50.48 -26.38
C ILE A 364 6.13 -50.04 -27.58
N PHE A 365 6.79 -49.56 -28.64
CA PHE A 365 6.36 -49.82 -30.02
C PHE A 365 7.40 -50.72 -30.71
N ARG A 366 6.88 -51.63 -31.55
CA ARG A 366 7.49 -52.91 -31.93
C ARG A 366 8.55 -52.82 -33.04
N ARG A 367 9.61 -53.64 -32.86
CA ARG A 367 10.27 -54.53 -33.85
C ARG A 367 11.32 -53.95 -34.85
N PRO A 368 12.27 -54.78 -35.33
CA PRO A 368 13.66 -54.77 -34.85
C PRO A 368 14.67 -54.55 -35.99
N LEU A 369 15.93 -54.22 -35.70
CA LEU A 369 17.07 -54.73 -36.48
C LEU A 369 18.41 -54.46 -35.75
N LEU A 370 19.18 -55.54 -35.65
CA LEU A 370 20.58 -55.71 -35.22
C LEU A 370 20.91 -55.84 -33.72
N ARG A 371 21.53 -56.99 -33.45
CA ARG A 371 22.14 -57.49 -32.22
C ARG A 371 23.40 -56.69 -31.85
N TRP A 372 23.56 -56.37 -30.57
CA TRP A 372 24.88 -56.11 -29.96
C TRP A 372 25.42 -57.40 -29.33
N PRO A 373 26.74 -57.67 -29.40
CA PRO A 373 27.39 -58.67 -28.57
C PRO A 373 27.77 -58.09 -27.19
N THR A 374 27.33 -58.83 -26.16
CA THR A 374 27.94 -59.08 -24.84
C THR A 374 29.06 -58.16 -24.31
N ALA A 375 28.69 -57.44 -23.24
CA ALA A 375 29.39 -57.25 -21.97
C ALA A 375 30.92 -57.03 -21.94
N ILE A 376 31.32 -55.83 -21.49
CA ILE A 376 32.64 -55.60 -20.88
C ILE A 376 32.49 -55.82 -19.36
N PRO A 377 33.37 -56.60 -18.70
CA PRO A 377 33.33 -56.85 -17.25
C PRO A 377 33.58 -55.58 -16.43
N LEU A 378 32.89 -55.46 -15.28
CA LEU A 378 32.88 -54.28 -14.42
C LEU A 378 34.16 -54.08 -13.57
N ASP A 379 35.25 -54.77 -13.89
CA ASP A 379 36.46 -54.83 -13.06
C ASP A 379 37.57 -53.86 -13.54
N THR A 380 37.30 -53.02 -14.55
CA THR A 380 38.25 -52.02 -15.07
C THR A 380 37.95 -50.57 -14.65
N LEU A 381 37.03 -50.34 -13.70
CA LEU A 381 36.68 -49.00 -13.25
C LEU A 381 37.32 -48.67 -11.89
N SER A 382 37.84 -47.46 -11.77
CA SER A 382 38.57 -47.02 -10.56
C SER A 382 37.65 -46.87 -9.34
N SER A 383 38.21 -47.13 -8.15
CA SER A 383 37.47 -47.14 -6.87
C SER A 383 36.71 -45.86 -6.56
N ASN A 384 37.12 -44.72 -7.14
CA ASN A 384 36.49 -43.42 -6.96
C ASN A 384 35.18 -43.25 -7.76
N VAL A 385 34.95 -44.12 -8.76
CA VAL A 385 33.71 -44.16 -9.56
C VAL A 385 32.70 -45.12 -8.91
N GLN A 386 33.17 -46.23 -8.32
CA GLN A 386 32.31 -47.15 -7.57
C GLN A 386 31.69 -46.51 -6.32
N SER A 387 32.45 -45.71 -5.56
CA SER A 387 31.93 -45.07 -4.34
C SER A 387 30.88 -43.98 -4.59
N LYS A 388 30.91 -43.33 -5.76
CA LYS A 388 29.93 -42.32 -6.16
C LYS A 388 28.63 -42.90 -6.71
N LEU A 389 28.67 -44.12 -7.24
CA LEU A 389 27.47 -44.83 -7.71
C LEU A 389 26.66 -45.42 -6.54
N THR A 390 27.32 -45.91 -5.49
CA THR A 390 26.64 -46.44 -4.28
C THR A 390 25.91 -45.36 -3.47
N TRP A 391 26.35 -44.10 -3.53
CA TRP A 391 25.69 -42.98 -2.85
C TRP A 391 24.42 -42.50 -3.58
N ILE A 392 24.37 -42.67 -4.90
CA ILE A 392 23.21 -42.26 -5.73
C ILE A 392 22.10 -43.32 -5.67
N GLU A 393 22.43 -44.61 -5.49
CA GLU A 393 21.43 -45.66 -5.26
C GLU A 393 20.74 -45.55 -3.88
N ASP A 394 21.44 -45.09 -2.84
CA ASP A 394 20.87 -44.94 -1.49
C ASP A 394 19.91 -43.74 -1.38
N LEU A 395 20.10 -42.71 -2.23
CA LEU A 395 19.24 -41.52 -2.27
C LEU A 395 17.87 -41.77 -2.94
N PHE A 396 17.75 -42.81 -3.78
CA PHE A 396 16.54 -43.08 -4.56
C PHE A 396 15.61 -44.17 -4.00
N LEU A 397 16.02 -44.89 -2.95
CA LEU A 397 15.26 -46.02 -2.39
C LEU A 397 14.51 -45.73 -1.06
N ARG A 398 14.47 -44.48 -0.58
CA ARG A 398 13.73 -44.11 0.65
C ARG A 398 12.49 -43.25 0.45
N ARG A 399 11.64 -43.62 -0.49
CA ARG A 399 10.22 -43.27 -0.43
C ARG A 399 9.40 -44.36 -1.09
N VAL A 400 8.77 -45.21 -0.26
CA VAL A 400 7.46 -45.86 -0.42
C VAL A 400 7.38 -47.04 0.56
N ALA A 401 6.19 -47.17 1.16
CA ALA A 401 5.65 -48.32 1.90
C ALA A 401 5.76 -48.31 3.44
N SER A 402 4.65 -47.94 4.08
CA SER A 402 4.06 -48.72 5.20
C SER A 402 3.57 -50.07 4.64
N PRO A 403 3.51 -51.19 5.43
CA PRO A 403 2.36 -51.40 6.34
C PRO A 403 2.53 -52.40 7.53
N VAL A 404 1.55 -52.31 8.46
CA VAL A 404 0.77 -53.39 9.14
C VAL A 404 1.42 -54.33 10.19
N ALA A 405 0.62 -54.53 11.25
CA ALA A 405 0.86 -55.31 12.48
C ALA A 405 0.56 -56.81 12.36
N THR A 406 1.25 -57.64 13.17
CA THR A 406 0.73 -58.91 13.72
C THR A 406 1.54 -59.41 14.94
N SER A 407 0.83 -59.50 16.08
CA SER A 407 0.81 -60.49 17.17
C SER A 407 1.98 -61.45 17.54
N ALA A 408 2.17 -61.54 18.87
CA ALA A 408 2.32 -62.74 19.73
C ALA A 408 3.72 -63.19 20.21
N GLY A 409 3.86 -63.38 21.54
CA GLY A 409 4.83 -64.34 22.12
C GLY A 409 5.46 -64.01 23.50
N MET A 410 4.78 -64.42 24.57
CA MET A 410 5.13 -64.47 26.01
C MET A 410 6.59 -64.81 26.45
N ARG A 411 7.10 -64.16 27.52
CA ARG A 411 7.29 -64.65 28.93
C ARG A 411 8.24 -63.73 29.73
N GLY A 412 7.85 -63.32 30.94
CA GLY A 412 8.68 -62.52 31.89
C GLY A 412 9.53 -63.41 32.82
N PRO A 413 9.87 -62.98 34.06
CA PRO A 413 9.86 -61.63 34.64
C PRO A 413 11.19 -61.25 35.33
N THR A 414 11.43 -59.95 35.60
CA THR A 414 12.03 -59.48 36.87
C THR A 414 11.96 -57.96 36.98
N THR A 415 11.52 -57.53 38.16
CA THR A 415 11.33 -56.19 38.70
C THR A 415 12.61 -55.36 38.69
N GLU A 416 12.52 -54.09 38.26
CA GLU A 416 13.20 -52.98 38.93
C GLU A 416 12.61 -51.62 38.48
N THR A 417 12.44 -50.76 39.48
CA THR A 417 11.81 -49.44 39.44
C THR A 417 12.65 -48.43 38.67
N GLY A 418 12.09 -47.83 37.61
CA GLY A 418 12.69 -46.72 36.87
C GLY A 418 11.63 -45.69 36.47
N GLN A 419 11.82 -44.45 36.92
CA GLN A 419 11.01 -43.29 36.59
C GLN A 419 10.97 -43.08 35.06
N SER A 420 9.78 -43.21 34.46
CA SER A 420 9.53 -42.82 33.08
C SER A 420 9.38 -41.31 33.00
N SER A 421 10.40 -40.61 32.51
CA SER A 421 10.26 -39.24 32.01
C SER A 421 9.33 -39.25 30.81
N SER A 422 8.08 -38.80 31.01
CA SER A 422 7.18 -38.46 29.92
C SER A 422 7.77 -37.26 29.16
N ILE A 423 8.46 -37.52 28.05
CA ILE A 423 8.77 -36.50 27.06
C ILE A 423 7.43 -36.00 26.53
N ASN A 424 6.97 -34.86 27.03
CA ASN A 424 5.86 -34.12 26.43
C ASN A 424 6.33 -33.64 25.07
N VAL A 425 5.90 -34.32 24.00
CA VAL A 425 6.00 -33.81 22.64
C VAL A 425 5.00 -32.66 22.53
N CYS A 426 5.46 -31.42 22.69
CA CYS A 426 4.65 -30.24 22.36
C CYS A 426 4.40 -30.23 20.86
N LYS A 427 3.12 -30.25 20.47
CA LYS A 427 2.68 -30.13 19.09
C LYS A 427 3.04 -28.73 18.59
N GLU A 428 3.75 -28.62 17.47
CA GLU A 428 4.03 -27.32 16.83
C GLU A 428 2.71 -26.55 16.59
N SER A 429 2.74 -25.25 16.82
CA SER A 429 1.59 -24.35 16.65
C SER A 429 1.15 -24.31 15.19
N ASP A 430 -0.15 -24.49 14.92
CA ASP A 430 -0.73 -24.40 13.57
C ASP A 430 -0.81 -22.95 13.02
N PHE A 431 -0.41 -21.95 13.83
CA PHE A 431 -0.44 -20.52 13.50
C PHE A 431 0.91 -20.03 12.93
N PRO A 432 0.91 -19.11 11.94
CA PRO A 432 2.14 -18.48 11.45
C PRO A 432 2.95 -17.78 12.54
N GLU A 433 4.28 -17.77 12.45
CA GLU A 433 5.17 -17.11 13.43
C GLU A 433 4.83 -15.61 13.62
N ASN A 434 4.44 -14.95 12.54
CA ASN A 434 4.04 -13.55 12.46
C ASN A 434 2.54 -13.32 12.68
N TRP A 435 1.80 -14.25 13.30
CA TRP A 435 0.34 -14.15 13.49
C TRP A 435 -0.14 -12.83 14.11
N TRP A 436 0.64 -12.26 15.03
CA TRP A 436 0.28 -11.03 15.75
C TRP A 436 0.87 -9.76 15.15
N THR A 437 2.02 -9.87 14.48
CA THR A 437 2.89 -8.74 14.10
C THR A 437 3.13 -8.63 12.59
N GLY A 438 2.63 -9.57 11.80
CA GLY A 438 2.80 -9.65 10.36
C GLY A 438 1.84 -8.76 9.56
N ASP A 439 2.38 -7.87 8.72
CA ASP A 439 1.60 -7.01 7.84
C ASP A 439 0.96 -7.79 6.68
N GLU A 440 1.65 -8.78 6.13
CA GLU A 440 1.10 -9.71 5.16
C GLU A 440 -0.10 -10.51 5.71
N VAL A 441 -0.05 -10.93 6.99
CA VAL A 441 -1.18 -11.59 7.65
C VAL A 441 -2.36 -10.62 7.76
N PHE A 442 -2.12 -9.37 8.17
CA PHE A 442 -3.19 -8.37 8.26
C PHE A 442 -3.81 -8.04 6.89
N ARG A 443 -2.99 -7.88 5.83
CA ARG A 443 -3.50 -7.69 4.46
C ARG A 443 -4.34 -8.88 4.00
N LEU A 444 -3.96 -10.11 4.36
CA LEU A 444 -4.74 -11.30 4.08
C LEU A 444 -6.07 -11.31 4.86
N GLU A 445 -6.07 -10.96 6.15
CA GLU A 445 -7.28 -10.85 6.98
C GLU A 445 -8.29 -9.87 6.38
N ARG A 446 -7.83 -8.70 5.90
CA ARG A 446 -8.67 -7.71 5.21
C ARG A 446 -9.42 -8.31 4.01
N ARG A 447 -8.72 -9.03 3.12
CA ARG A 447 -9.31 -9.62 1.90
C ARG A 447 -9.99 -10.97 2.10
N ALA A 448 -9.65 -11.70 3.16
CA ALA A 448 -10.20 -13.02 3.44
C ALA A 448 -11.44 -12.99 4.32
N ILE A 449 -11.49 -12.06 5.28
CA ILE A 449 -12.51 -12.04 6.33
C ILE A 449 -13.38 -10.79 6.18
N PHE A 450 -12.79 -9.62 6.40
CA PHE A 450 -13.55 -8.38 6.56
C PHE A 450 -14.23 -7.94 5.27
N SER A 451 -13.59 -8.16 4.12
CA SER A 451 -14.21 -7.83 2.84
C SER A 451 -15.31 -8.79 2.42
N LYS A 452 -15.39 -10.01 2.97
CA LYS A 452 -16.34 -11.06 2.54
C LYS A 452 -17.51 -11.29 3.51
N THR A 453 -17.36 -10.82 4.74
CA THR A 453 -18.32 -11.07 5.83
C THR A 453 -19.31 -9.92 5.96
N TRP A 454 -20.54 -10.22 6.42
CA TRP A 454 -21.50 -9.20 6.80
C TRP A 454 -21.12 -8.58 8.15
N LEU A 455 -20.80 -7.28 8.15
CA LEU A 455 -20.32 -6.54 9.31
C LEU A 455 -21.43 -5.64 9.86
N TYR A 456 -21.76 -5.79 11.14
CA TYR A 456 -22.63 -4.83 11.82
C TYR A 456 -21.96 -3.45 11.81
N THR A 457 -22.70 -2.42 11.40
CA THR A 457 -22.16 -1.07 11.26
C THR A 457 -22.87 -0.03 12.11
N ALA A 458 -24.20 -0.07 12.21
CA ALA A 458 -24.99 0.93 12.94
C ALA A 458 -26.43 0.45 13.18
N HIS A 459 -27.23 1.26 13.85
CA HIS A 459 -28.69 1.12 13.88
C HIS A 459 -29.37 2.28 13.12
N ILE A 460 -30.53 2.03 12.54
CA ILE A 460 -31.26 3.04 11.74
C ILE A 460 -31.63 4.31 12.52
N SER A 461 -31.69 4.24 13.85
CA SER A 461 -32.00 5.41 14.70
C SER A 461 -30.99 6.54 14.61
N ARG A 462 -29.79 6.27 14.05
CA ARG A 462 -28.80 7.29 13.72
C ARG A 462 -29.19 8.14 12.50
N PHE A 463 -30.26 7.79 11.79
CA PHE A 463 -30.74 8.41 10.56
C PHE A 463 -32.18 8.89 10.76
N THR A 464 -32.33 10.18 11.01
CA THR A 464 -33.63 10.79 11.36
C THR A 464 -34.36 11.35 10.14
N LYS A 465 -33.61 11.72 9.10
CA LYS A 465 -34.16 12.32 7.87
C LYS A 465 -33.32 11.96 6.64
N PRO A 466 -33.92 12.02 5.43
CA PRO A 466 -33.17 11.84 4.20
C PRO A 466 -31.96 12.75 4.08
N GLY A 467 -30.86 12.17 3.60
CA GLY A 467 -29.56 12.82 3.50
C GLY A 467 -28.69 12.69 4.76
N ASP A 468 -29.23 12.23 5.90
CA ASP A 468 -28.39 11.90 7.06
C ASP A 468 -27.36 10.84 6.66
N TYR A 469 -26.09 11.10 6.98
CA TYR A 469 -24.98 10.21 6.67
C TYR A 469 -24.03 10.05 7.87
N HIS A 470 -23.37 8.90 7.92
CA HIS A 470 -22.29 8.59 8.86
C HIS A 470 -21.16 7.86 8.12
N ALA A 471 -19.95 8.39 8.21
CA ALA A 471 -18.74 7.85 7.63
C ALA A 471 -17.98 6.98 8.65
N PHE A 472 -17.43 5.89 8.15
CA PHE A 472 -16.73 4.87 8.91
C PHE A 472 -15.46 4.47 8.17
N GLU A 473 -14.47 4.00 8.91
CA GLU A 473 -13.36 3.25 8.35
C GLU A 473 -13.35 1.88 9.01
N ILE A 474 -13.65 0.84 8.24
CA ILE A 474 -13.77 -0.53 8.74
C ILE A 474 -12.63 -1.35 8.15
N CYS A 475 -11.66 -1.76 8.98
CA CYS A 475 -10.55 -2.62 8.54
C CYS A 475 -9.73 -1.98 7.41
N GLY A 476 -9.47 -0.67 7.52
CA GLY A 476 -8.82 0.13 6.50
C GLY A 476 -9.69 0.45 5.27
N PHE A 477 -10.97 0.05 5.22
CA PHE A 477 -11.86 0.40 4.12
C PHE A 477 -12.73 1.62 4.48
N PRO A 478 -12.57 2.75 3.76
CA PRO A 478 -13.33 3.96 4.03
C PRO A 478 -14.70 3.84 3.35
N LEU A 479 -15.77 4.06 4.12
CA LEU A 479 -17.14 3.99 3.65
C LEU A 479 -18.04 5.00 4.36
N PHE A 480 -19.24 5.21 3.85
CA PHE A 480 -20.27 5.93 4.56
C PHE A 480 -21.65 5.30 4.31
N LEU A 481 -22.49 5.39 5.34
CA LEU A 481 -23.92 5.09 5.27
C LEU A 481 -24.69 6.38 5.01
N ILE A 482 -25.76 6.32 4.22
CA ILE A 482 -26.65 7.45 3.96
C ILE A 482 -28.11 7.00 3.85
N GLN A 483 -29.04 7.78 4.40
CA GLN A 483 -30.46 7.59 4.16
C GLN A 483 -30.90 8.30 2.87
N GLY A 484 -31.43 7.54 1.92
CA GLY A 484 -31.98 8.10 0.68
C GLY A 484 -33.28 8.87 0.89
N LYS A 485 -33.67 9.66 -0.11
CA LYS A 485 -35.01 10.29 -0.18
C LYS A 485 -36.17 9.28 -0.15
N ASP A 486 -35.88 8.05 -0.54
CA ASP A 486 -36.80 6.91 -0.47
C ASP A 486 -36.80 6.20 0.90
N GLY A 487 -36.09 6.74 1.90
CA GLY A 487 -36.01 6.19 3.25
C GLY A 487 -35.08 4.97 3.39
N ILE A 488 -34.49 4.50 2.28
CA ILE A 488 -33.60 3.34 2.26
C ILE A 488 -32.19 3.74 2.69
N ILE A 489 -31.61 2.99 3.62
CA ILE A 489 -30.19 3.13 4.00
C ILE A 489 -29.32 2.45 2.94
N ARG A 490 -28.30 3.17 2.46
CA ARG A 490 -27.30 2.68 1.51
C ARG A 490 -25.90 2.90 2.06
N ALA A 491 -24.96 2.11 1.57
CA ALA A 491 -23.54 2.26 1.88
C ALA A 491 -22.74 2.47 0.59
N PHE A 492 -21.72 3.32 0.65
CA PHE A 492 -20.78 3.54 -0.45
C PHE A 492 -19.36 3.62 0.09
N HIS A 493 -18.37 3.19 -0.69
CA HIS A 493 -16.99 3.53 -0.39
C HIS A 493 -16.81 5.06 -0.46
N ASN A 494 -16.10 5.62 0.52
CA ASN A 494 -15.86 7.06 0.62
C ASN A 494 -14.70 7.49 -0.28
N VAL A 495 -14.85 7.26 -1.59
CA VAL A 495 -13.79 7.46 -2.58
C VAL A 495 -14.39 8.06 -3.84
N CYS A 496 -13.92 9.25 -4.24
CA CYS A 496 -14.35 9.87 -5.49
C CYS A 496 -13.82 9.07 -6.68
N ARG A 497 -14.69 8.84 -7.67
CA ARG A 497 -14.38 8.06 -8.88
C ARG A 497 -13.39 8.73 -9.83
N HIS A 498 -13.10 10.01 -9.65
CA HIS A 498 -12.20 10.77 -10.53
C HIS A 498 -10.73 10.71 -10.10
N ARG A 499 -10.42 10.99 -8.84
CA ARG A 499 -9.03 11.14 -8.32
C ARG A 499 -8.87 10.65 -6.87
N ALA A 500 -9.60 9.59 -6.52
CA ALA A 500 -9.60 8.92 -5.21
C ALA A 500 -9.90 9.77 -3.96
N TYR A 501 -10.04 11.09 -4.03
CA TYR A 501 -10.28 11.94 -2.86
C TYR A 501 -11.59 11.58 -2.12
N PRO A 502 -11.63 11.65 -0.77
CA PRO A 502 -12.83 11.32 0.00
C PRO A 502 -13.98 12.30 -0.28
N VAL A 503 -15.17 11.76 -0.54
CA VAL A 503 -16.38 12.55 -0.80
C VAL A 503 -16.93 13.14 0.51
N ILE A 504 -16.90 12.36 1.59
CA ILE A 504 -17.15 12.81 2.96
C ILE A 504 -15.81 13.15 3.61
N SER A 505 -15.42 14.43 3.59
CA SER A 505 -14.09 14.87 4.06
C SER A 505 -14.06 15.75 5.31
N ARG A 506 -15.17 16.42 5.68
CA ARG A 506 -15.19 17.36 6.83
C ARG A 506 -15.65 16.73 8.14
N LYS A 507 -16.86 16.19 8.14
CA LYS A 507 -17.51 15.66 9.35
C LYS A 507 -17.82 14.20 9.13
N LYS A 508 -17.50 13.35 10.11
CA LYS A 508 -17.87 11.93 10.10
C LYS A 508 -19.38 11.73 10.09
N SER A 509 -20.17 12.70 10.53
CA SER A 509 -21.63 12.66 10.44
C SER A 509 -22.21 14.01 9.99
N GLY A 510 -23.35 13.98 9.32
CA GLY A 510 -24.02 15.17 8.83
C GLY A 510 -25.28 14.83 8.05
N SER A 511 -25.82 15.83 7.36
CA SER A 511 -27.01 15.66 6.53
C SER A 511 -26.85 16.44 5.23
N SER A 512 -26.87 15.73 4.09
CA SER A 512 -26.90 16.34 2.77
C SER A 512 -27.49 15.36 1.76
N THR A 513 -28.28 15.86 0.81
CA THR A 513 -28.82 15.03 -0.28
C THR A 513 -27.93 15.01 -1.52
N VAL A 514 -26.82 15.77 -1.50
CA VAL A 514 -25.81 15.82 -2.55
C VAL A 514 -24.43 15.81 -1.90
N MET A 515 -23.61 14.83 -2.27
CA MET A 515 -22.27 14.65 -1.74
C MET A 515 -21.24 15.09 -2.77
N GLY A 516 -20.62 16.25 -2.54
CA GLY A 516 -19.65 16.87 -3.44
C GLY A 516 -18.20 16.60 -3.02
N CYS A 517 -17.38 16.08 -3.93
CA CYS A 517 -15.94 16.00 -3.79
C CYS A 517 -15.33 17.41 -3.78
N ARG A 518 -14.45 17.68 -2.81
CA ARG A 518 -13.76 18.98 -2.69
C ARG A 518 -12.55 19.16 -3.58
N TYR A 519 -12.12 18.07 -4.22
CA TYR A 519 -11.03 18.14 -5.17
C TYR A 519 -11.52 18.76 -6.48
N HIS A 520 -12.43 18.09 -7.20
CA HIS A 520 -12.86 18.52 -8.55
C HIS A 520 -14.37 18.82 -8.67
N GLY A 521 -15.09 18.90 -7.54
CA GLY A 521 -16.52 19.25 -7.55
C GLY A 521 -17.47 18.16 -8.08
N TRP A 522 -16.97 16.95 -8.37
CA TRP A 522 -17.82 15.81 -8.73
C TRP A 522 -18.82 15.54 -7.62
N SER A 523 -20.10 15.51 -7.96
CA SER A 523 -21.20 15.45 -6.99
C SER A 523 -22.10 14.26 -7.24
N TYR A 524 -22.46 13.58 -6.16
CA TYR A 524 -23.25 12.36 -6.17
C TYR A 524 -24.57 12.55 -5.40
N ASP A 525 -25.64 11.91 -5.86
CA ASP A 525 -26.92 11.89 -5.13
C ASP A 525 -26.93 10.84 -3.99
N THR A 526 -28.04 10.74 -3.25
CA THR A 526 -28.19 9.75 -2.17
C THR A 526 -28.26 8.29 -2.65
N ARG A 527 -28.31 8.06 -3.97
CA ARG A 527 -28.23 6.73 -4.61
C ARG A 527 -26.82 6.45 -5.13
N GLY A 528 -25.88 7.38 -4.93
CA GLY A 528 -24.50 7.26 -5.37
C GLY A 528 -24.30 7.58 -6.86
N HIS A 529 -25.34 8.01 -7.58
CA HIS A 529 -25.20 8.36 -8.99
C HIS A 529 -24.45 9.68 -9.14
N LEU A 530 -23.55 9.73 -10.13
CA LEU A 530 -22.87 10.97 -10.48
C LEU A 530 -23.87 11.92 -11.16
N ILE A 531 -24.23 13.01 -10.48
CA ILE A 531 -25.19 14.01 -11.00
C ILE A 531 -24.48 15.21 -11.63
N LYS A 532 -23.30 15.58 -11.12
CA LYS A 532 -22.50 16.71 -11.62
C LYS A 532 -21.04 16.32 -11.74
N ALA A 533 -20.42 16.64 -12.88
CA ALA A 533 -19.01 16.41 -13.17
C ALA A 533 -18.50 17.64 -13.93
N PRO A 534 -18.09 18.69 -13.21
CA PRO A 534 -17.71 19.97 -13.80
C PRO A 534 -16.65 19.80 -14.91
N GLN A 535 -16.86 20.48 -16.04
CA GLN A 535 -16.01 20.40 -17.24
C GLN A 535 -16.11 19.08 -18.03
N PHE A 536 -16.93 18.13 -17.59
CA PHE A 536 -17.22 16.88 -18.32
C PHE A 536 -18.61 16.90 -18.98
N GLU A 537 -19.48 17.87 -18.66
CA GLU A 537 -20.89 17.83 -19.07
C GLU A 537 -21.11 17.83 -20.59
N CYS A 538 -20.19 18.43 -21.35
CA CYS A 538 -20.28 18.55 -22.81
C CYS A 538 -19.26 17.67 -23.55
N LEU A 539 -18.57 16.77 -22.86
CA LEU A 539 -17.60 15.87 -23.49
C LEU A 539 -18.33 14.71 -24.18
N GLU A 540 -18.12 14.57 -25.49
CA GLU A 540 -18.68 13.46 -26.27
C GLU A 540 -18.17 12.11 -25.73
N GLY A 541 -19.10 11.18 -25.51
CA GLY A 541 -18.79 9.84 -24.99
C GLY A 541 -18.66 9.74 -23.47
N PHE A 542 -18.72 10.85 -22.71
CA PHE A 542 -18.68 10.78 -21.25
C PHE A 542 -20.04 10.35 -20.68
N ASP A 543 -20.08 9.15 -20.11
CA ASP A 543 -21.27 8.60 -19.47
C ASP A 543 -21.16 8.67 -17.93
N LYS A 544 -22.01 9.51 -17.32
CA LYS A 544 -22.10 9.66 -15.87
C LYS A 544 -22.48 8.35 -15.16
N THR A 545 -23.27 7.49 -15.80
CA THR A 545 -23.77 6.25 -15.17
C THR A 545 -22.62 5.27 -14.87
N GLN A 546 -21.55 5.30 -15.68
CA GLN A 546 -20.33 4.49 -15.49
C GLN A 546 -19.44 4.96 -14.33
N ASN A 547 -19.74 6.15 -13.78
CA ASN A 547 -18.92 6.86 -12.81
C ASN A 547 -19.65 7.09 -11.47
N SER A 548 -20.66 6.28 -11.17
CA SER A 548 -21.34 6.27 -9.85
C SER A 548 -20.39 5.81 -8.73
N LEU A 549 -20.67 6.18 -7.47
CA LEU A 549 -19.91 5.70 -6.32
C LEU A 549 -19.90 4.16 -6.26
N PHE A 550 -18.85 3.61 -5.66
CA PHE A 550 -18.79 2.18 -5.43
C PHE A 550 -19.75 1.80 -4.29
N GLU A 551 -20.95 1.35 -4.66
CA GLU A 551 -21.96 0.87 -3.72
C GLU A 551 -21.45 -0.36 -2.96
N ILE A 552 -21.79 -0.40 -1.68
CA ILE A 552 -21.50 -1.48 -0.75
C ILE A 552 -22.83 -2.16 -0.43
N ARG A 553 -22.84 -3.50 -0.44
CA ARG A 553 -24.04 -4.28 -0.13
C ARG A 553 -24.49 -3.96 1.28
N THR A 554 -25.75 -3.56 1.42
CA THR A 554 -26.32 -3.11 2.70
C THR A 554 -27.60 -3.88 2.97
N THR A 555 -27.77 -4.37 4.19
CA THR A 555 -29.03 -4.93 4.66
C THR A 555 -29.42 -4.33 6.00
N VAL A 556 -30.72 -4.21 6.22
CA VAL A 556 -31.29 -3.69 7.46
C VAL A 556 -32.22 -4.75 8.02
N THR A 557 -31.98 -5.19 9.25
CA THR A 557 -32.84 -6.18 9.93
C THR A 557 -34.25 -5.62 10.13
N LYS A 558 -35.20 -6.50 10.47
CA LYS A 558 -36.57 -6.09 10.79
C LYS A 558 -36.59 -5.02 11.89
N HIS A 559 -35.70 -5.15 12.87
CA HIS A 559 -35.63 -4.28 14.04
C HIS A 559 -34.66 -3.10 13.86
N GLY A 560 -33.92 -3.00 12.76
CA GLY A 560 -33.19 -1.79 12.39
C GLY A 560 -31.67 -1.84 12.56
N LEU A 561 -31.07 -3.01 12.82
CA LEU A 561 -29.61 -3.16 12.75
C LEU A 561 -29.15 -3.13 11.29
N ILE A 562 -28.09 -2.39 11.01
CA ILE A 562 -27.53 -2.18 9.67
C ILE A 562 -26.26 -3.01 9.55
N PHE A 563 -26.22 -3.86 8.53
CA PHE A 563 -25.05 -4.67 8.16
C PHE A 563 -24.57 -4.30 6.76
N VAL A 564 -23.26 -4.34 6.57
CA VAL A 564 -22.62 -4.12 5.26
C VAL A 564 -21.76 -5.31 4.85
N ASN A 565 -21.62 -5.55 3.55
CA ASN A 565 -20.67 -6.51 3.00
C ASN A 565 -19.89 -5.83 1.86
N LEU A 566 -18.56 -5.82 1.97
CA LEU A 566 -17.69 -5.09 1.05
C LEU A 566 -17.36 -5.89 -0.22
N ASP A 567 -17.76 -7.16 -0.31
CA ASP A 567 -17.49 -8.01 -1.47
C ASP A 567 -18.29 -7.47 -2.65
N ALA A 568 -17.58 -7.09 -3.71
CA ALA A 568 -18.12 -6.45 -4.89
C ALA A 568 -18.76 -7.46 -5.86
N ARG A 569 -18.52 -8.77 -5.72
CA ARG A 569 -19.05 -9.81 -6.62
C ARG A 569 -20.57 -9.89 -6.59
N ASP A 570 -21.19 -10.21 -7.72
CA ASP A 570 -22.65 -10.25 -7.86
C ASP A 570 -23.32 -11.40 -7.09
N ASP A 571 -22.59 -12.47 -6.78
CA ASP A 571 -23.07 -13.71 -6.18
C ASP A 571 -22.95 -13.79 -4.65
N VAL A 572 -22.75 -12.65 -3.97
CA VAL A 572 -22.61 -12.61 -2.51
C VAL A 572 -23.89 -13.11 -1.84
N PRO A 573 -23.82 -14.14 -0.97
CA PRO A 573 -24.98 -14.64 -0.27
C PRO A 573 -25.64 -13.55 0.59
N GLU A 574 -26.95 -13.41 0.46
CA GLU A 574 -27.76 -12.63 1.40
C GLU A 574 -27.51 -13.10 2.84
N LEU A 575 -27.62 -12.17 3.80
CA LEU A 575 -27.63 -12.48 5.22
C LEU A 575 -28.86 -13.35 5.54
N LYS A 576 -28.78 -14.67 5.34
CA LYS A 576 -29.93 -15.60 5.45
C LYS A 576 -29.84 -16.58 6.62
N ARG A 577 -28.63 -16.99 7.03
CA ARG A 577 -28.46 -18.03 8.07
C ARG A 577 -28.50 -17.49 9.51
N ASP A 578 -28.07 -16.25 9.74
CA ASP A 578 -28.04 -15.63 11.08
C ASP A 578 -29.25 -14.72 11.40
N VAL A 579 -30.05 -14.32 10.42
CA VAL A 579 -31.17 -13.37 10.66
C VAL A 579 -32.22 -13.96 11.60
N ARG A 580 -32.48 -15.27 11.58
CA ARG A 580 -33.40 -15.88 12.55
C ARG A 580 -32.90 -15.81 13.99
N GLY A 581 -31.59 -15.90 14.20
CA GLY A 581 -30.97 -15.76 15.53
C GLY A 581 -30.93 -14.30 15.97
N ILE A 582 -30.57 -13.40 15.06
CA ILE A 582 -30.54 -11.95 15.28
C ILE A 582 -31.95 -11.44 15.58
N ASP A 583 -32.95 -11.74 14.74
CA ASP A 583 -34.34 -11.33 14.96
C ASP A 583 -34.88 -11.87 16.29
N LYS A 584 -34.58 -13.13 16.64
CA LYS A 584 -35.00 -13.70 17.93
C LYS A 584 -34.38 -12.95 19.11
N PHE A 585 -33.09 -12.59 19.01
CA PHE A 585 -32.40 -11.78 20.01
C PHE A 585 -32.99 -10.36 20.10
N GLU A 586 -33.18 -9.68 18.97
CA GLU A 586 -33.75 -8.33 18.92
C GLU A 586 -35.15 -8.30 19.55
N ASN A 587 -36.00 -9.27 19.22
CA ASN A 587 -37.35 -9.41 19.80
C ASN A 587 -37.32 -9.67 21.31
N ALA A 588 -36.45 -10.57 21.77
CA ALA A 588 -36.34 -10.91 23.20
C ALA A 588 -35.86 -9.74 24.06
N ASN A 589 -35.19 -8.75 23.46
CA ASN A 589 -34.54 -7.65 24.15
C ASN A 589 -35.12 -6.27 23.81
N HIS A 590 -36.29 -6.23 23.18
CA HIS A 590 -36.99 -4.98 22.82
C HIS A 590 -36.17 -4.01 21.95
N ILE A 591 -35.21 -4.53 21.17
CA ILE A 591 -34.54 -3.75 20.13
C ILE A 591 -35.55 -3.56 19.00
N SER A 592 -35.70 -2.31 18.55
CA SER A 592 -36.69 -1.97 17.54
C SER A 592 -36.28 -0.76 16.72
N ARG A 593 -36.97 -0.57 15.60
CA ARG A 593 -36.74 0.56 14.70
C ARG A 593 -36.93 1.91 15.38
N GLN A 594 -37.70 1.95 16.47
CA GLN A 594 -37.97 3.14 17.24
C GLN A 594 -36.93 3.39 18.34
N SER A 595 -35.95 2.49 18.55
CA SER A 595 -34.84 2.73 19.49
C SER A 595 -34.21 4.10 19.25
N VAL A 596 -33.72 4.74 20.32
CA VAL A 596 -33.16 6.10 20.27
C VAL A 596 -31.65 6.01 20.42
N TRP A 597 -30.88 6.64 19.54
CA TRP A 597 -29.43 6.75 19.74
C TRP A 597 -29.14 7.67 20.92
N ILE A 598 -28.35 7.21 21.87
CA ILE A 598 -28.03 7.95 23.11
C ILE A 598 -26.67 8.63 22.94
N ASP A 599 -25.62 7.84 22.72
CA ASP A 599 -24.24 8.30 22.60
C ASP A 599 -23.39 7.27 21.85
N GLY A 600 -22.17 7.65 21.47
CA GLY A 600 -21.20 6.73 20.89
C GLY A 600 -19.80 7.32 20.82
N TRP A 601 -18.80 6.47 21.03
CA TRP A 601 -17.40 6.88 21.08
C TRP A 601 -16.48 5.82 20.46
N GLU A 602 -15.33 6.28 19.99
CA GLU A 602 -14.24 5.48 19.45
C GLU A 602 -13.01 5.70 20.35
N VAL A 603 -12.44 4.61 20.87
CA VAL A 603 -11.18 4.65 21.63
C VAL A 603 -10.13 3.88 20.87
N GLU A 604 -9.05 4.54 20.48
CA GLU A 604 -7.92 3.94 19.78
C GLU A 604 -6.94 3.29 20.76
N GLY A 605 -6.34 2.17 20.35
CA GLY A 605 -5.24 1.54 21.07
C GLY A 605 -4.26 0.80 20.16
N ARG A 606 -3.06 0.60 20.68
CA ARG A 606 -1.94 -0.11 20.02
C ARG A 606 -1.95 -1.61 20.33
N PHE A 607 -2.91 -2.32 19.75
CA PHE A 607 -3.01 -3.77 19.88
C PHE A 607 -3.58 -4.42 18.60
N ASN A 608 -3.28 -5.72 18.43
CA ASN A 608 -3.85 -6.52 17.36
C ASN A 608 -5.30 -6.91 17.67
N TRP A 609 -6.23 -6.68 16.73
CA TRP A 609 -7.67 -6.90 16.91
C TRP A 609 -8.03 -8.32 17.38
N LYS A 610 -7.26 -9.32 16.94
CA LYS A 610 -7.48 -10.73 17.32
C LYS A 610 -7.40 -10.93 18.83
N MET A 611 -6.61 -10.11 19.54
CA MET A 611 -6.47 -10.17 21.00
C MET A 611 -7.76 -9.77 21.71
N ALA A 612 -8.47 -8.79 21.16
CA ALA A 612 -9.70 -8.29 21.76
C ALA A 612 -10.91 -9.16 21.36
N VAL A 613 -10.92 -9.78 20.18
CA VAL A 613 -11.99 -10.70 19.75
C VAL A 613 -12.10 -11.94 20.62
N ARG A 614 -10.97 -12.40 21.21
CA ARG A 614 -10.93 -13.47 22.22
C ARG A 614 -11.91 -13.23 23.38
N ASN A 615 -12.21 -11.97 23.69
CA ASN A 615 -13.05 -11.58 24.81
C ASN A 615 -14.50 -11.28 24.42
N LEU A 616 -14.85 -11.27 23.13
CA LEU A 616 -16.20 -10.90 22.66
C LEU A 616 -17.12 -12.11 22.42
N HIS A 617 -16.57 -13.26 22.02
CA HIS A 617 -17.36 -14.46 21.69
C HIS A 617 -17.13 -15.53 22.74
N GLY A 618 -18.06 -15.67 23.68
CA GLY A 618 -18.04 -16.78 24.62
C GLY A 618 -18.28 -18.12 23.94
N ASP A 619 -17.58 -19.15 24.45
CA ASP A 619 -17.58 -20.51 23.91
C ASP A 619 -19.02 -21.08 23.83
N LYS A 620 -19.54 -21.26 22.61
CA LYS A 620 -20.90 -21.79 22.35
C LYS A 620 -20.95 -23.32 22.30
N SER A 621 -19.84 -24.00 22.59
CA SER A 621 -19.65 -25.43 22.22
C SER A 621 -20.02 -26.45 23.30
N THR A 622 -20.59 -26.04 24.44
CA THR A 622 -20.99 -26.98 25.52
C THR A 622 -22.45 -26.79 25.92
N ALA A 623 -23.36 -26.93 24.96
CA ALA A 623 -24.80 -27.06 25.22
C ALA A 623 -25.26 -28.52 25.40
N THR A 624 -24.36 -29.43 25.78
CA THR A 624 -24.72 -30.81 26.13
C THR A 624 -23.95 -31.22 27.38
N GLU A 625 -24.69 -31.29 28.49
CA GLU A 625 -24.38 -31.99 29.75
C GLU A 625 -22.90 -32.22 30.10
N VAL A 626 -22.30 -31.34 30.92
CA VAL A 626 -21.49 -31.71 32.10
C VAL A 626 -21.47 -30.51 33.07
N LYS A 627 -21.87 -30.74 34.32
CA LYS A 627 -21.59 -29.85 35.45
C LYS A 627 -20.07 -29.85 35.70
N HIS A 628 -19.36 -28.85 35.22
CA HIS A 628 -18.06 -28.49 35.78
C HIS A 628 -17.93 -26.97 35.84
N GLU A 629 -17.47 -26.49 36.98
CA GLU A 629 -17.20 -25.09 37.28
C GLU A 629 -16.18 -24.54 36.28
N SER A 630 -16.64 -23.75 35.31
CA SER A 630 -15.76 -23.03 34.38
C SER A 630 -15.85 -21.53 34.63
N SER A 631 -14.95 -21.06 35.49
CA SER A 631 -14.49 -19.68 35.58
C SER A 631 -13.79 -19.29 34.29
N ASN A 632 -14.20 -18.18 33.65
CA ASN A 632 -13.36 -17.21 32.92
C ASN A 632 -14.16 -16.32 31.96
N LEU A 633 -15.42 -16.66 31.64
CA LEU A 633 -16.33 -15.77 30.90
C LEU A 633 -16.84 -14.56 31.73
N SER A 634 -16.66 -14.59 33.05
CA SER A 634 -17.18 -13.58 33.95
C SER A 634 -16.26 -12.36 34.12
N SER A 635 -14.99 -12.41 33.72
CA SER A 635 -14.01 -11.38 34.10
C SER A 635 -14.15 -10.07 33.32
N LEU A 636 -14.46 -10.11 32.01
CA LEU A 636 -14.68 -8.90 31.20
C LEU A 636 -15.95 -8.15 31.66
N LEU A 637 -17.01 -8.90 31.95
CA LEU A 637 -18.29 -8.34 32.40
C LEU A 637 -18.28 -7.98 33.89
N GLN A 638 -17.47 -8.63 34.74
CA GLN A 638 -17.35 -8.25 36.15
C GLN A 638 -16.45 -7.03 36.35
N SER A 639 -15.37 -6.87 35.56
CA SER A 639 -14.47 -5.73 35.68
C SER A 639 -15.05 -4.45 35.09
N ILE A 640 -15.80 -4.53 33.98
CA ILE A 640 -16.50 -3.38 33.39
C ILE A 640 -17.67 -2.90 34.29
N PHE A 641 -18.27 -3.76 35.13
CA PHE A 641 -19.55 -3.43 35.80
C PHE A 641 -19.51 -3.43 37.34
N GLY A 642 -18.36 -3.60 37.99
CA GLY A 642 -18.23 -3.39 39.45
C GLY A 642 -19.25 -4.14 40.31
N MET A 643 -19.70 -5.33 39.90
CA MET A 643 -20.70 -6.10 40.65
C MET A 643 -20.04 -6.97 41.73
N GLY A 644 -20.25 -6.57 42.99
CA GLY A 644 -19.99 -7.43 44.15
C GLY A 644 -20.82 -8.71 44.09
N ARG A 645 -20.29 -9.79 44.67
CA ARG A 645 -20.93 -11.11 44.79
C ARG A 645 -22.31 -11.04 45.47
N ALA A 646 -23.39 -10.79 44.73
CA ALA A 646 -24.75 -11.21 45.06
C ALA A 646 -25.68 -11.02 43.86
N GLU A 647 -26.51 -12.03 43.59
CA GLU A 647 -27.56 -12.15 42.57
C GLU A 647 -27.14 -12.52 41.12
N ARG A 648 -27.48 -13.75 40.75
CA ARG A 648 -27.32 -14.35 39.42
C ARG A 648 -28.46 -13.90 38.49
N LEU A 649 -28.19 -12.99 37.57
CA LEU A 649 -29.00 -12.77 36.36
C LEU A 649 -28.03 -12.61 35.17
N ARG A 650 -28.28 -13.30 34.05
CA ARG A 650 -27.33 -13.41 32.92
C ARG A 650 -27.68 -12.36 31.85
N PRO A 651 -26.85 -11.32 31.61
CA PRO A 651 -27.08 -10.40 30.52
C PRO A 651 -27.10 -11.14 29.17
N SER A 652 -28.09 -10.84 28.33
CA SER A 652 -28.23 -11.39 26.99
C SER A 652 -27.26 -10.66 26.05
N SER A 653 -26.39 -11.41 25.37
CA SER A 653 -25.45 -10.87 24.38
C SER A 653 -25.55 -11.60 23.05
N LEU A 654 -25.30 -10.87 21.96
CA LEU A 654 -25.24 -11.36 20.60
C LEU A 654 -23.87 -11.06 20.02
N GLY A 655 -23.08 -12.10 19.76
CA GLY A 655 -21.85 -11.98 18.97
C GLY A 655 -22.17 -11.90 17.48
N ALA A 656 -21.74 -10.81 16.84
CA ALA A 656 -21.73 -10.63 15.40
C ALA A 656 -20.29 -10.74 14.89
N PHE A 657 -19.94 -11.92 14.37
CA PHE A 657 -18.61 -12.21 13.84
C PHE A 657 -18.24 -11.22 12.71
N PRO A 658 -16.97 -10.76 12.60
CA PRO A 658 -15.81 -11.17 13.42
C PRO A 658 -15.65 -10.38 14.72
N THR A 659 -16.02 -9.11 14.75
CA THR A 659 -15.50 -8.17 15.76
C THR A 659 -16.53 -7.40 16.56
N THR A 660 -17.82 -7.71 16.40
CA THR A 660 -18.88 -6.98 17.10
C THR A 660 -19.59 -7.87 18.12
N SER A 661 -19.97 -7.26 19.24
CA SER A 661 -20.93 -7.83 20.19
C SER A 661 -22.00 -6.79 20.53
N ILE A 662 -23.25 -7.23 20.67
CA ILE A 662 -24.39 -6.41 21.07
C ILE A 662 -24.86 -6.91 22.43
N HIS A 663 -25.06 -5.97 23.37
CA HIS A 663 -25.38 -6.24 24.76
C HIS A 663 -26.62 -5.44 25.18
N VAL A 664 -27.42 -6.01 26.07
CA VAL A 664 -28.65 -5.38 26.57
C VAL A 664 -28.57 -5.33 28.09
N THR A 665 -28.89 -4.17 28.68
CA THR A 665 -28.94 -4.00 30.13
C THR A 665 -30.33 -4.35 30.66
N GLU A 666 -30.42 -5.31 31.57
CA GLU A 666 -31.72 -5.84 32.04
C GLU A 666 -32.54 -4.81 32.85
N LYS A 667 -31.90 -3.83 33.48
CA LYS A 667 -32.57 -2.89 34.40
C LYS A 667 -32.95 -1.54 33.79
N GLU A 668 -32.40 -1.16 32.64
CA GLU A 668 -32.44 0.25 32.19
C GLU A 668 -33.03 0.44 30.78
N GLY A 669 -33.41 -0.64 30.09
CA GLY A 669 -33.95 -0.54 28.73
C GLY A 669 -32.95 0.09 27.76
N VAL A 670 -31.65 -0.07 28.01
CA VAL A 670 -30.56 0.41 27.16
C VAL A 670 -29.86 -0.81 26.55
N TRP A 671 -29.42 -0.68 25.32
CA TRP A 671 -28.57 -1.66 24.66
C TRP A 671 -27.43 -0.95 23.97
N TYR A 672 -26.30 -1.64 23.82
CA TYR A 672 -25.11 -1.06 23.21
C TYR A 672 -24.37 -2.10 22.39
N SER A 673 -23.58 -1.63 21.43
CA SER A 673 -22.73 -2.48 20.60
C SER A 673 -21.27 -2.10 20.79
N ILE A 674 -20.41 -3.08 21.06
CA ILE A 674 -18.95 -2.92 21.05
C ILE A 674 -18.42 -3.55 19.77
N SER A 675 -17.71 -2.77 18.95
CA SER A 675 -17.06 -3.22 17.72
C SER A 675 -15.56 -2.98 17.81
N ILE A 676 -14.75 -4.02 17.62
CA ILE A 676 -13.31 -3.90 17.45
C ILE A 676 -13.03 -3.68 15.97
N VAL A 677 -12.33 -2.61 15.63
CA VAL A 677 -12.04 -2.29 14.24
C VAL A 677 -10.52 -2.17 14.08
N PRO A 678 -9.88 -3.16 13.43
CA PRO A 678 -8.47 -3.01 13.12
C PRO A 678 -8.25 -1.89 12.11
N MET A 679 -7.15 -1.17 12.28
CA MET A 679 -6.68 -0.15 11.34
C MET A 679 -5.39 -0.60 10.66
N GLU A 680 -4.50 -1.17 11.47
CA GLU A 680 -3.20 -1.73 11.09
C GLU A 680 -2.95 -2.98 11.95
N VAL A 681 -1.86 -3.70 11.67
CA VAL A 681 -1.45 -4.91 12.40
C VAL A 681 -1.51 -4.75 13.92
N GLY A 682 -0.95 -3.65 14.42
CA GLY A 682 -0.82 -3.35 15.85
C GLY A 682 -1.66 -2.18 16.31
N ARG A 683 -2.68 -1.77 15.55
CA ARG A 683 -3.50 -0.60 15.85
C ARG A 683 -4.96 -0.89 15.57
N SER A 684 -5.78 -0.78 16.59
CA SER A 684 -7.22 -1.04 16.51
C SER A 684 -7.98 0.00 17.33
N TYR A 685 -9.20 0.35 16.93
CA TYR A 685 -10.11 1.10 17.80
C TYR A 685 -11.25 0.23 18.29
N MET A 686 -11.73 0.50 19.50
CA MET A 686 -12.96 -0.04 20.04
C MET A 686 -14.04 1.03 19.92
N ARG A 687 -15.09 0.74 19.16
CA ARG A 687 -16.27 1.60 19.04
C ARG A 687 -17.39 1.08 19.92
N CYS A 688 -17.97 1.98 20.71
CA CYS A 688 -19.20 1.73 21.44
C CYS A 688 -20.30 2.62 20.89
N ASP A 689 -21.46 2.04 20.58
CA ASP A 689 -22.67 2.79 20.25
C ASP A 689 -23.79 2.39 21.21
N MET A 690 -24.41 3.36 21.87
CA MET A 690 -25.46 3.15 22.87
C MET A 690 -26.83 3.61 22.38
N TYR A 691 -27.86 2.86 22.77
CA TYR A 691 -29.23 3.04 22.32
C TYR A 691 -30.24 2.78 23.44
N GLY A 692 -31.30 3.58 23.49
CA GLY A 692 -32.46 3.35 24.34
C GLY A 692 -33.54 2.53 23.64
N THR A 693 -34.23 1.68 24.39
CA THR A 693 -35.51 1.06 24.01
C THR A 693 -36.63 2.07 24.23
N VAL A 694 -37.75 1.94 23.52
CA VAL A 694 -38.75 3.01 23.29
C VAL A 694 -39.63 3.33 24.52
N ALA A 695 -39.30 2.82 25.69
CA ALA A 695 -40.05 3.14 26.91
C ALA A 695 -39.51 4.42 27.53
N GLY A 696 -40.26 5.52 27.39
CA GLY A 696 -40.03 6.79 28.09
C GLY A 696 -40.08 6.64 29.62
N LYS A 697 -39.00 6.16 30.21
CA LYS A 697 -38.66 6.40 31.60
C LYS A 697 -37.22 6.92 31.63
N GLN A 698 -37.05 8.18 31.98
CA GLN A 698 -35.78 8.62 32.54
C GLN A 698 -35.50 7.70 33.74
N ALA A 699 -34.41 6.95 33.67
CA ALA A 699 -33.93 6.15 34.79
C ALA A 699 -33.44 7.13 35.86
N ASP A 700 -34.21 7.25 36.94
CA ASP A 700 -33.82 7.97 38.14
C ASP A 700 -33.16 6.96 39.10
N GLY A 701 -31.88 7.19 39.43
CA GLY A 701 -31.15 6.53 40.52
C GLY A 701 -30.50 5.15 40.22
N GLY A 702 -29.17 5.14 40.05
CA GLY A 702 -28.33 3.92 40.04
C GLY A 702 -27.34 3.76 38.87
N GLN A 703 -27.17 4.82 38.08
CA GLN A 703 -26.54 4.96 36.77
C GLN A 703 -25.39 4.02 36.39
N MET A 704 -25.59 3.22 35.33
CA MET A 704 -24.51 2.92 34.39
C MET A 704 -24.40 4.08 33.38
N THR A 705 -23.44 4.99 33.56
CA THR A 705 -23.29 6.12 32.64
C THR A 705 -22.43 5.75 31.42
N PRO A 706 -22.59 6.46 30.28
CA PRO A 706 -21.65 6.41 29.17
C PRO A 706 -20.18 6.53 29.61
N GLU A 707 -19.91 7.38 30.61
CA GLU A 707 -18.57 7.58 31.17
C GLU A 707 -18.02 6.33 31.87
N ASN A 708 -18.85 5.57 32.58
CA ASN A 708 -18.42 4.29 33.18
C ASN A 708 -18.01 3.29 32.09
N ILE A 709 -18.84 3.09 31.05
CA ILE A 709 -18.50 2.15 29.96
C ILE A 709 -17.21 2.59 29.27
N LYS A 710 -17.09 3.89 29.00
CA LYS A 710 -15.91 4.47 28.37
C LYS A 710 -14.64 4.23 29.18
N SER A 711 -14.64 4.55 30.46
CA SER A 711 -13.47 4.37 31.35
C SER A 711 -13.01 2.91 31.41
N ASN A 712 -13.96 1.98 31.44
CA ASN A 712 -13.65 0.55 31.43
C ASN A 712 -13.08 0.07 30.10
N LEU A 713 -13.60 0.57 28.97
CA LEU A 713 -13.03 0.29 27.65
C LEU A 713 -11.60 0.81 27.54
N GLU A 714 -11.33 2.02 28.05
CA GLU A 714 -9.98 2.59 28.11
C GLU A 714 -9.01 1.73 28.94
N SER A 715 -9.43 1.25 30.12
CA SER A 715 -8.63 0.31 30.94
C SER A 715 -8.33 -0.99 30.20
N ARG A 716 -9.32 -1.56 29.49
CA ARG A 716 -9.16 -2.80 28.72
C ARG A 716 -8.22 -2.63 27.53
N ILE A 717 -8.28 -1.48 26.86
CA ILE A 717 -7.33 -1.14 25.79
C ILE A 717 -5.91 -1.13 26.35
N LEU A 718 -5.68 -0.51 27.51
CA LEU A 718 -4.36 -0.49 28.14
C LEU A 718 -3.82 -1.89 28.46
N GLU A 719 -4.69 -2.82 28.89
CA GLU A 719 -4.31 -4.22 29.07
C GLU A 719 -3.89 -4.88 27.75
N PHE A 720 -4.65 -4.64 26.66
CA PHE A 720 -4.30 -5.17 25.34
C PHE A 720 -2.99 -4.57 24.80
N GLU A 721 -2.76 -3.28 24.99
CA GLU A 721 -1.51 -2.62 24.61
C GLU A 721 -0.32 -3.20 25.37
N THR A 722 -0.48 -3.45 26.67
CA THR A 722 0.56 -4.06 27.50
C THR A 722 0.89 -5.47 27.02
N ALA A 723 -0.14 -6.29 26.76
CA ALA A 723 0.03 -7.65 26.24
C ALA A 723 0.59 -7.68 24.80
N TYR A 724 0.23 -6.71 23.97
CA TYR A 724 0.75 -6.61 22.61
C TYR A 724 2.23 -6.20 22.63
N LYS A 725 2.59 -5.27 23.53
CA LYS A 725 3.98 -4.81 23.71
C LYS A 725 4.92 -5.98 24.04
N SER A 726 4.54 -6.88 24.95
CA SER A 726 5.36 -8.03 25.32
C SER A 726 5.59 -9.01 24.16
N LEU A 727 4.61 -9.17 23.25
CA LEU A 727 4.75 -9.99 22.04
C LEU A 727 5.57 -9.32 20.95
N SER A 728 5.60 -7.98 20.90
CA SER A 728 6.27 -7.21 19.85
C SER A 728 7.74 -6.87 20.14
N THR A 729 8.22 -7.05 21.38
CA THR A 729 9.63 -6.81 21.73
C THR A 729 10.52 -7.97 21.30
N PRO A 730 11.50 -7.77 20.39
CA PRO A 730 12.46 -8.80 20.08
C PRO A 730 13.36 -9.06 21.30
N GLU A 731 13.51 -10.30 21.73
CA GLU A 731 14.46 -10.69 22.77
C GLU A 731 15.87 -10.26 22.35
N ARG A 732 16.38 -9.17 22.93
CA ARG A 732 17.82 -8.91 22.96
C ARG A 732 18.44 -9.95 23.88
N THR A 733 19.20 -10.87 23.28
CA THR A 733 20.30 -11.63 23.86
C THR A 733 20.73 -11.12 25.24
N ASN A 734 20.31 -11.82 26.29
CA ASN A 734 21.04 -11.85 27.55
C ASN A 734 21.34 -13.33 27.85
N LEU A 735 22.57 -13.72 27.53
CA LEU A 735 23.26 -14.75 28.31
C LEU A 735 23.24 -14.29 29.78
N ASP A 736 23.04 -15.24 30.68
CA ASP A 736 22.88 -15.05 32.13
C ASP A 736 21.47 -14.71 32.63
N LYS A 737 20.59 -15.72 32.58
CA LYS A 737 19.81 -16.14 33.75
C LYS A 737 19.23 -17.53 33.54
N GLN A 738 19.71 -18.49 34.34
CA GLN A 738 19.02 -19.75 34.60
C GLN A 738 17.70 -19.46 35.33
N SER A 739 16.66 -19.17 34.56
CA SER A 739 15.28 -19.38 34.92
C SER A 739 14.51 -19.38 33.62
N SER A 740 14.30 -20.57 33.07
CA SER A 740 13.35 -20.79 31.98
C SER A 740 12.04 -20.05 32.33
N PRO A 741 11.56 -19.11 31.51
CA PRO A 741 10.19 -18.65 31.66
C PRO A 741 9.34 -19.87 31.33
N THR A 742 8.71 -20.46 32.34
CA THR A 742 7.69 -21.48 32.10
C THR A 742 6.63 -20.84 31.22
N GLU A 743 6.31 -21.49 30.11
CA GLU A 743 5.19 -21.20 29.19
C GLU A 743 3.81 -21.19 29.90
N GLU A 744 3.77 -21.24 31.23
CA GLU A 744 2.58 -21.37 32.07
C GLU A 744 1.94 -20.02 32.46
N GLN A 745 2.57 -18.86 32.21
CA GLN A 745 1.99 -17.56 32.59
C GLN A 745 1.10 -16.89 31.52
N ILE A 746 0.95 -17.50 30.34
CA ILE A 746 -0.13 -17.19 29.40
C ILE A 746 -0.83 -18.53 29.16
N SER A 747 -1.87 -18.86 29.94
CA SER A 747 -2.61 -20.12 29.74
C SER A 747 -3.28 -20.11 28.36
N CYS A 748 -2.58 -20.61 27.35
CA CYS A 748 -3.05 -20.79 25.99
C CYS A 748 -3.92 -22.05 25.82
N SER A 749 -4.36 -22.67 26.92
CA SER A 749 -5.04 -23.97 26.88
C SER A 749 -6.57 -23.92 26.79
N HIS A 750 -7.20 -22.74 26.81
CA HIS A 750 -8.67 -22.64 26.90
C HIS A 750 -9.42 -21.94 25.76
N ASP A 751 -8.81 -21.38 24.71
CA ASP A 751 -9.56 -20.55 23.74
C ASP A 751 -9.02 -20.60 22.30
N ASN A 752 -8.95 -21.79 21.71
CA ASN A 752 -8.46 -22.01 20.35
C ASN A 752 -9.52 -21.70 19.26
N ALA A 753 -10.82 -21.81 19.56
CA ALA A 753 -11.87 -21.88 18.53
C ALA A 753 -12.01 -20.62 17.66
N ALA A 754 -11.96 -19.42 18.24
CA ALA A 754 -12.07 -18.17 17.47
C ALA A 754 -10.83 -17.94 16.58
N GLN A 755 -9.64 -18.28 17.09
CA GLN A 755 -8.39 -18.18 16.34
C GLN A 755 -8.33 -19.24 15.23
N GLU A 756 -8.76 -20.47 15.50
CA GLU A 756 -8.91 -21.55 14.51
C GLU A 756 -9.90 -21.18 13.41
N LEU A 757 -11.01 -20.51 13.74
CA LEU A 757 -11.97 -20.02 12.75
C LEU A 757 -11.35 -18.97 11.83
N ILE A 758 -10.62 -18.00 12.39
CA ILE A 758 -9.88 -16.98 11.61
C ILE A 758 -8.87 -17.70 10.71
N LEU A 759 -8.02 -18.57 11.27
CA LEU A 759 -7.01 -19.33 10.53
C LEU A 759 -7.63 -20.17 9.39
N SER A 760 -8.77 -20.81 9.64
CA SER A 760 -9.52 -21.59 8.64
C SER A 760 -10.00 -20.72 7.48
N GLN A 761 -10.53 -19.52 7.75
CA GLN A 761 -10.93 -18.58 6.70
C GLN A 761 -9.74 -18.09 5.87
N LEU A 762 -8.59 -17.82 6.51
CA LEU A 762 -7.36 -17.42 5.82
C LEU A 762 -6.84 -18.56 4.93
N LYS A 763 -6.75 -19.79 5.44
CA LYS A 763 -6.33 -20.97 4.68
C LYS A 763 -7.24 -21.24 3.48
N SER A 764 -8.56 -21.09 3.66
CA SER A 764 -9.54 -21.24 2.58
C SER A 764 -9.35 -20.16 1.50
N HIS A 765 -9.13 -18.91 1.89
CA HIS A 765 -8.88 -17.82 0.95
C HIS A 765 -7.58 -18.02 0.16
N LEU A 766 -6.47 -18.36 0.83
CA LEU A 766 -5.19 -18.63 0.17
C LEU A 766 -5.29 -19.78 -0.84
N LYS A 767 -6.13 -20.78 -0.57
CA LYS A 767 -6.41 -21.85 -1.53
C LYS A 767 -7.07 -21.30 -2.80
N LEU A 768 -7.99 -20.34 -2.67
CA LEU A 768 -8.62 -19.68 -3.82
C LEU A 768 -7.60 -18.83 -4.61
N GLU A 769 -6.75 -18.06 -3.93
CA GLU A 769 -5.69 -17.27 -4.57
C GLU A 769 -4.72 -18.16 -5.34
N ARG A 770 -4.33 -19.30 -4.76
CA ARG A 770 -3.47 -20.29 -5.43
C ARG A 770 -4.10 -20.87 -6.69
N VAL A 771 -5.42 -21.11 -6.68
CA VAL A 771 -6.16 -21.59 -7.86
C VAL A 771 -6.29 -20.49 -8.91
N ALA A 772 -6.48 -19.23 -8.49
CA ALA A 772 -6.56 -18.09 -9.39
C ALA A 772 -5.20 -17.69 -9.98
N GLY A 773 -4.09 -18.03 -9.31
CA GLY A 773 -2.73 -17.62 -9.68
C GLY A 773 -2.43 -16.15 -9.34
N GLU A 774 -3.32 -15.48 -8.60
CA GLU A 774 -3.18 -14.08 -8.19
C GLU A 774 -3.91 -13.80 -6.88
N GLU A 775 -3.58 -12.68 -6.23
CA GLU A 775 -4.33 -12.19 -5.07
C GLU A 775 -5.78 -11.86 -5.46
N ILE A 776 -6.73 -12.26 -4.61
CA ILE A 776 -8.15 -11.97 -4.81
C ILE A 776 -8.51 -10.78 -3.93
N LEU A 777 -8.92 -9.68 -4.56
CA LEU A 777 -9.35 -8.46 -3.88
C LEU A 777 -10.88 -8.29 -3.98
N PRO A 778 -11.68 -8.75 -3.00
CA PRO A 778 -13.13 -8.80 -3.13
C PRO A 778 -13.77 -7.42 -3.20
N THR A 779 -13.14 -6.40 -2.63
CA THR A 779 -13.64 -5.01 -2.63
C THR A 779 -13.49 -4.32 -3.97
N VAL A 780 -12.65 -4.85 -4.87
CA VAL A 780 -12.34 -4.21 -6.15
C VAL A 780 -13.35 -4.68 -7.20
N ARG A 781 -14.07 -3.72 -7.79
CA ARG A 781 -14.93 -3.98 -8.95
C ARG A 781 -14.06 -4.20 -10.19
N ARG A 782 -14.23 -5.34 -10.86
CA ARG A 782 -13.62 -5.62 -12.17
C ARG A 782 -14.33 -4.76 -13.22
N SER A 783 -13.78 -3.58 -13.52
CA SER A 783 -14.23 -2.75 -14.64
C SER A 783 -13.59 -3.20 -15.95
N ASN A 784 -14.17 -2.83 -17.10
CA ASN A 784 -13.42 -2.75 -18.35
C ASN A 784 -12.33 -1.68 -18.17
N THR A 785 -11.13 -2.10 -17.82
CA THR A 785 -9.96 -1.25 -17.68
C THR A 785 -9.27 -1.09 -19.03
N SER A 786 -8.59 0.05 -19.21
CA SER A 786 -7.86 0.34 -20.44
C SER A 786 -6.71 -0.65 -20.66
N ASP A 787 -6.29 -0.86 -21.92
CA ASP A 787 -5.13 -1.73 -22.19
C ASP A 787 -3.84 -1.20 -21.55
N ARG A 788 -3.72 0.13 -21.45
CA ARG A 788 -2.66 0.79 -20.69
C ARG A 788 -2.69 0.39 -19.22
N TYR A 789 -3.85 0.37 -18.59
CA TYR A 789 -3.99 -0.09 -17.21
C TYR A 789 -3.50 -1.52 -17.05
N LYS A 790 -3.86 -2.42 -17.97
CA LYS A 790 -3.43 -3.83 -17.91
C LYS A 790 -1.92 -3.93 -17.96
N LEU A 791 -1.28 -3.28 -18.95
CA LEU A 791 0.18 -3.27 -19.09
C LEU A 791 0.87 -2.66 -17.86
N ALA A 792 0.36 -1.53 -17.36
CA ALA A 792 0.88 -0.87 -16.18
C ALA A 792 0.77 -1.76 -14.92
N ASN A 793 -0.36 -2.44 -14.76
CA ASN A 793 -0.60 -3.32 -13.62
C ASN A 793 0.23 -4.62 -13.73
N GLU A 794 0.38 -5.19 -14.92
CA GLU A 794 1.24 -6.33 -15.20
C GLU A 794 2.71 -6.02 -14.91
N LEU A 795 3.22 -4.87 -15.37
CA LEU A 795 4.57 -4.39 -15.04
C LEU A 795 4.78 -4.33 -13.52
N CYS A 796 3.83 -3.74 -12.79
CA CYS A 796 3.91 -3.64 -11.33
C CYS A 796 3.95 -5.03 -10.67
N LYS A 797 3.08 -5.95 -11.10
CA LYS A 797 3.05 -7.34 -10.63
C LYS A 797 4.35 -8.09 -10.94
N GLU A 798 4.91 -7.95 -12.14
CA GLU A 798 6.19 -8.55 -12.51
C GLU A 798 7.30 -8.10 -11.55
N LEU A 799 7.39 -6.80 -11.27
CA LEU A 799 8.39 -6.24 -10.37
C LEU A 799 8.21 -6.69 -8.92
N GLU A 800 6.96 -6.77 -8.44
CA GLU A 800 6.66 -7.28 -7.09
C GLU A 800 7.00 -8.76 -6.94
N ASN A 801 6.77 -9.57 -7.98
CA ASN A 801 7.09 -10.99 -7.97
C ASN A 801 8.61 -11.27 -8.01
N LEU A 802 9.39 -10.46 -8.74
CA LEU A 802 10.85 -10.59 -8.83
C LEU A 802 11.56 -10.37 -7.48
N VAL A 803 10.91 -9.61 -6.61
CA VAL A 803 11.47 -9.21 -5.32
C VAL A 803 11.19 -10.27 -4.23
N GLY A 804 10.34 -11.29 -4.51
CA GLY A 804 9.92 -12.30 -3.53
C GLY A 804 9.07 -11.69 -2.39
N PRO A 805 8.49 -12.49 -1.49
CA PRO A 805 7.82 -11.96 -0.31
C PRO A 805 8.87 -11.37 0.64
N ILE A 806 9.22 -10.09 0.43
CA ILE A 806 10.04 -9.33 1.37
C ILE A 806 9.21 -9.07 2.63
N SER A 807 9.63 -9.69 3.73
CA SER A 807 9.40 -9.20 5.09
C SER A 807 9.72 -7.70 5.10
N SER A 808 8.73 -6.86 5.38
CA SER A 808 8.83 -5.40 5.41
C SER A 808 9.65 -4.86 6.58
N SER A 809 10.73 -5.53 6.98
CA SER A 809 11.61 -5.15 8.09
C SER A 809 12.91 -4.44 7.65
N LEU A 810 13.21 -4.34 6.35
CA LEU A 810 14.43 -3.69 5.85
C LEU A 810 14.23 -2.21 5.51
N ALA A 811 13.72 -1.44 6.47
CA ALA A 811 14.01 -0.01 6.56
C ALA A 811 15.16 0.15 7.56
N GLY A 812 16.38 -0.08 7.07
CA GLY A 812 17.62 0.21 7.81
C GLY A 812 18.40 -1.01 8.26
N GLN A 813 19.15 -1.64 7.34
CA GLN A 813 20.54 -2.05 7.54
C GLN A 813 21.10 -2.72 6.27
N THR A 814 22.39 -2.49 6.06
CA THR A 814 23.27 -2.89 4.96
C THR A 814 23.42 -4.40 4.75
N VAL A 815 23.35 -4.84 3.48
CA VAL A 815 24.18 -5.85 2.76
C VAL A 815 24.25 -7.31 3.29
N VAL A 816 23.74 -8.22 2.44
CA VAL A 816 24.16 -9.61 2.10
C VAL A 816 24.11 -10.70 3.19
N LYS A 817 23.21 -11.67 3.01
CA LYS A 817 23.56 -13.09 2.76
C LYS A 817 22.35 -13.95 2.36
N ASP A 818 22.59 -14.78 1.35
CA ASP A 818 21.78 -15.94 0.94
C ASP A 818 21.47 -16.90 2.11
N SER A 819 20.27 -17.49 2.15
CA SER A 819 20.07 -18.94 2.29
C SER A 819 18.58 -19.36 2.44
N LEU A 820 18.20 -20.36 1.62
CA LEU A 820 17.22 -21.45 1.84
C LEU A 820 15.72 -21.08 1.89
N ALA A 821 14.88 -21.49 0.93
CA ALA A 821 14.40 -22.85 0.65
C ALA A 821 13.67 -23.49 1.85
N TRP A 822 12.34 -23.35 1.91
CA TRP A 822 11.34 -24.33 2.37
C TRP A 822 9.97 -23.97 1.78
#